data_AF-A0A7Y2Q024-F1
#
_entry.id   AF-A0A7Y2Q024-F1
#
_cell.length_a   1.000
_cell.length_b   1.000
_cell.length_c   1.000
_cell.angle_alpha   90.00
_cell.angle_beta   90.00
_cell.angle_gamma   90.00
#
_symmetry.space_group_name_H-M   'P 1'
#
loop_
_entity.id
_entity.type
_entity.pdbx_description
1 polymer ?
#
loop_
_entity_poly.entity_id
_entity_poly.type
_entity_poly.pdbx_seq_one_letter_code
_entity_poly.pdbx_strand_id
1 'polypeptide(L)'
;MSSPRAQAQSRRRPGRRASWLTAAAVGTCVALSGVVAVPAFAADPVTLTGVILGVGANESQRIVTWYSSADTAQSVQVAPSAVVVDGTFPANAATFSAIGGANIATSGGFNRHATISGLEENKTYSYRVGAEGSWSPVYSFKTQSFDGAFDFLFFGDPQIGSSGDTARDGAGWKDTLDVALAANPDTEILVSGGDQVETANTESQWDAFLAPDKLRQYPWAATIGNHDVGGKAYEQHLFTPNTDRAGAYYSNGDPSSNSSGGDYWYIYKDVLFIDLNSNSYATSQGGGGDAAHIQYVTDVVDQHGAEAKYTVLVYHHAIYSPADHAKDGDNKVRRVDFPTAFSNLGVDLVLQGHDHSYSRSYEIKNGAKANPDEQPGQAEVYPGPGGVIYVTANSASGSKYYDITAPDDSGTSGAGNGADPLNPGSYWYNSVQNQEHVRTYVKVQVQADQLVVENIRSGTCDAPNAAVELNKVPWCGPDSGATAAQPVGSIVDSVTIHQNHGDGEEIQVAVPDAAPGEFGWTIDGHNGLVDLGTAEDHDGAYFGAKGQINPITVSDSRRSQAPWSISASVGDFRDGTNTFSGKYLGWTPKLVTSGAGAAAGAPVVSGFDSGTGLSVSRGLGSAKQGHERGTAVLGADLDLKIPAAVAKGSYRTTLTITALAG
;
A
#
# COMPACT_ATOMS: atom_id res chain seq x y z
N MET A 1 28.14 58.47 4.48
CA MET A 1 28.99 59.42 5.24
C MET A 1 28.48 59.39 6.68
N SER A 2 29.29 59.41 7.75
CA SER A 2 30.73 59.63 7.88
C SER A 2 31.41 58.58 8.81
N SER A 3 32.75 58.59 8.84
CA SER A 3 33.62 57.79 9.72
C SER A 3 34.68 58.76 10.33
N PRO A 4 35.49 58.42 11.36
CA PRO A 4 36.65 57.53 11.18
C PRO A 4 37.09 56.70 12.42
N ARG A 5 38.26 56.04 12.32
CA ARG A 5 38.90 55.12 13.29
C ARG A 5 40.07 55.75 14.11
N ALA A 6 40.39 55.15 15.25
CA ALA A 6 41.75 54.94 15.80
C ALA A 6 41.72 53.63 16.65
N GLN A 7 42.67 52.68 16.66
CA GLN A 7 44.13 52.68 16.86
C GLN A 7 44.60 53.04 18.30
N ALA A 8 45.55 52.35 18.95
CA ALA A 8 46.23 51.05 18.70
C ALA A 8 47.16 50.62 19.89
N GLN A 9 47.85 49.47 19.74
CA GLN A 9 49.12 49.05 20.39
C GLN A 9 49.11 48.36 21.78
N SER A 10 50.29 47.90 22.21
CA SER A 10 50.55 46.80 23.17
C SER A 10 51.86 46.98 23.96
N ARG A 11 52.09 46.19 25.04
CA ARG A 11 53.37 45.44 25.31
C ARG A 11 53.49 44.69 26.66
N ARG A 12 53.96 43.42 26.57
CA ARG A 12 54.99 42.70 27.38
C ARG A 12 54.91 42.55 28.93
N ARG A 13 54.78 41.26 29.36
CA ARG A 13 55.70 40.42 30.19
C ARG A 13 56.91 41.10 30.89
N PRO A 14 57.26 40.73 32.15
CA PRO A 14 57.96 39.45 32.49
C PRO A 14 57.44 38.77 33.80
N GLY A 15 57.97 37.65 34.35
CA GLY A 15 58.93 36.62 33.89
C GLY A 15 59.54 35.75 35.04
N ARG A 16 60.04 34.53 34.73
CA ARG A 16 61.21 33.73 35.27
C ARG A 16 61.74 33.99 36.71
N ARG A 17 62.29 33.05 37.52
CA ARG A 17 62.74 31.60 37.53
C ARG A 17 62.82 31.17 39.04
N ALA A 18 62.81 29.93 39.57
CA ALA A 18 63.21 28.54 39.19
C ALA A 18 64.71 28.14 39.40
N SER A 19 65.05 27.05 40.14
CA SER A 19 66.43 26.53 40.34
C SER A 19 66.61 25.07 40.82
N TRP A 20 67.33 24.28 40.01
CA TRP A 20 68.43 23.31 40.30
C TRP A 20 68.37 22.24 41.42
N LEU A 21 68.61 20.97 41.03
CA LEU A 21 69.91 20.29 41.23
C LEU A 21 70.06 19.05 40.31
N THR A 22 71.28 18.51 40.19
CA THR A 22 71.66 17.47 39.20
C THR A 22 72.38 16.28 39.83
N ALA A 23 72.04 15.06 39.40
CA ALA A 23 72.89 13.87 39.47
C ALA A 23 72.55 12.93 38.31
N ALA A 24 73.52 12.16 37.82
CA ALA A 24 73.35 11.18 36.75
C ALA A 24 73.73 9.78 37.23
N ALA A 25 72.96 8.77 36.82
CA ALA A 25 73.28 7.37 37.01
C ALA A 25 72.90 6.59 35.74
N VAL A 26 73.84 5.80 35.21
CA VAL A 26 73.60 4.94 34.04
C VAL A 26 73.06 3.61 34.56
N GLY A 27 71.82 3.28 34.20
CA GLY A 27 71.16 2.02 34.55
C GLY A 27 70.60 1.33 33.32
N THR A 28 71.23 0.23 32.90
CA THR A 28 70.81 -0.56 31.73
C THR A 28 69.58 -1.41 32.08
N CYS A 29 68.38 -0.86 31.87
CA CYS A 29 67.12 -1.60 31.97
C CYS A 29 66.59 -1.93 30.56
N VAL A 30 66.20 -3.19 30.34
CA VAL A 30 65.64 -3.65 29.07
C VAL A 30 64.29 -2.98 28.85
N ALA A 31 64.18 -2.17 27.79
CA ALA A 31 62.91 -1.60 27.35
C ALA A 31 62.04 -2.67 26.70
N LEU A 32 61.36 -3.47 27.51
CA LEU A 32 60.18 -4.22 27.07
C LEU A 32 59.11 -3.19 26.69
N SER A 33 59.03 -2.90 25.38
CA SER A 33 58.00 -2.06 24.78
C SER A 33 56.66 -2.79 24.79
N GLY A 34 56.10 -2.98 25.98
CA GLY A 34 54.74 -3.44 26.19
C GLY A 34 53.79 -2.40 25.63
N VAL A 35 53.40 -2.57 24.35
CA VAL A 35 52.25 -1.89 23.80
C VAL A 35 51.05 -2.34 24.62
N VAL A 36 50.59 -1.49 25.53
CA VAL A 36 49.30 -1.68 26.19
C VAL A 36 48.26 -1.50 25.10
N ALA A 37 47.86 -2.62 24.50
CA ALA A 37 46.70 -2.68 23.64
C ALA A 37 45.50 -2.35 24.52
N VAL A 38 45.14 -1.06 24.55
CA VAL A 38 43.82 -0.63 25.01
C VAL A 38 42.83 -1.46 24.19
N PRO A 39 41.92 -2.23 24.81
CA PRO A 39 40.96 -3.00 24.05
C PRO A 39 40.20 -2.02 23.17
N ALA A 40 40.25 -2.24 21.86
CA ALA A 40 39.34 -1.58 20.95
C ALA A 40 37.94 -2.07 21.32
N PHE A 41 37.22 -1.27 22.09
CA PHE A 41 35.79 -1.45 22.25
C PHE A 41 35.21 -1.48 20.84
N ALA A 42 34.50 -2.57 20.51
CA ALA A 42 33.73 -2.59 19.28
C ALA A 42 32.80 -1.38 19.31
N ALA A 43 32.73 -0.63 18.21
CA ALA A 43 31.76 0.44 18.10
C ALA A 43 30.36 -0.14 18.30
N ASP A 44 29.51 0.57 19.04
CA ASP A 44 28.13 0.13 19.25
C ASP A 44 27.44 -0.11 17.89
N PRO A 45 26.66 -1.20 17.74
CA PRO A 45 26.02 -1.51 16.46
C PRO A 45 25.19 -0.33 15.94
N VAL A 46 25.25 -0.08 14.62
CA VAL A 46 24.43 0.97 14.03
C VAL A 46 22.96 0.56 14.12
N THR A 47 22.20 1.31 14.91
CA THR A 47 20.77 1.11 15.13
C THR A 47 20.01 1.87 14.06
N LEU A 48 19.04 1.21 13.43
CA LEU A 48 18.21 1.75 12.36
C LEU A 48 16.74 1.71 12.80
N THR A 49 16.07 2.86 12.79
CA THR A 49 14.68 3.04 13.26
C THR A 49 13.87 3.90 12.28
N GLY A 50 12.58 4.09 12.52
CA GLY A 50 11.72 4.97 11.70
C GLY A 50 11.65 4.59 10.21
N VAL A 51 11.88 3.32 9.85
CA VAL A 51 11.88 2.88 8.45
C VAL A 51 10.47 2.99 7.88
N ILE A 52 10.27 3.84 6.88
CA ILE A 52 9.02 4.05 6.15
C ILE A 52 9.24 4.00 4.62
N LEU A 53 8.25 3.44 3.92
CA LEU A 53 8.15 3.42 2.46
C LEU A 53 7.24 4.58 2.01
N GLY A 54 7.79 5.52 1.24
CA GLY A 54 7.07 6.64 0.65
C GLY A 54 6.77 6.45 -0.84
N VAL A 55 5.86 7.26 -1.37
CA VAL A 55 5.65 7.39 -2.82
C VAL A 55 6.93 7.83 -3.54
N GLY A 56 7.13 7.37 -4.77
CA GLY A 56 8.11 7.94 -5.69
C GLY A 56 7.46 8.94 -6.65
N ALA A 57 8.21 9.49 -7.61
CA ALA A 57 7.64 10.42 -8.59
C ALA A 57 6.63 9.77 -9.56
N ASN A 58 6.66 8.43 -9.66
CA ASN A 58 5.69 7.57 -10.34
C ASN A 58 5.76 6.12 -9.84
N GLU A 59 4.95 5.23 -10.42
CA GLU A 59 4.78 3.81 -10.06
C GLU A 59 6.10 3.03 -10.10
N SER A 60 6.99 3.39 -11.03
CA SER A 60 8.32 2.79 -11.19
C SER A 60 9.34 3.16 -10.09
N GLN A 61 8.93 4.02 -9.15
CA GLN A 61 9.77 4.54 -8.06
C GLN A 61 9.12 4.34 -6.68
N ARG A 62 9.96 4.24 -5.64
CA ARG A 62 9.55 4.34 -4.24
C ARG A 62 10.64 5.06 -3.45
N ILE A 63 10.27 5.88 -2.48
CA ILE A 63 11.23 6.47 -1.54
C ILE A 63 11.28 5.60 -0.29
N VAL A 64 12.45 5.45 0.33
CA VAL A 64 12.56 4.86 1.67
C VAL A 64 13.32 5.83 2.56
N THR A 65 12.75 6.15 3.73
CA THR A 65 13.37 7.02 4.74
C THR A 65 13.55 6.25 6.05
N TRP A 66 14.62 6.54 6.80
CA TRP A 66 14.91 5.95 8.11
C TRP A 66 15.85 6.83 8.96
N TYR A 67 15.87 6.58 10.27
CA TYR A 67 16.87 7.10 11.20
C TYR A 67 18.02 6.11 11.41
N SER A 68 19.20 6.65 11.67
CA SER A 68 20.46 5.94 11.96
C SER A 68 21.13 6.51 13.20
N SER A 69 21.67 5.66 14.08
CA SER A 69 22.48 6.10 15.21
C SER A 69 23.88 6.63 14.83
N ALA A 70 24.33 6.38 13.59
CA ALA A 70 25.67 6.73 13.12
C ALA A 70 25.69 7.44 11.75
N ASP A 71 26.62 8.37 11.58
CA ASP A 71 26.83 9.12 10.34
C ASP A 71 27.70 8.34 9.35
N THR A 72 27.17 7.25 8.82
CA THR A 72 27.84 6.41 7.82
C THR A 72 27.21 6.56 6.44
N ALA A 73 27.99 6.22 5.40
CA ALA A 73 27.42 5.96 4.08
C ALA A 73 26.54 4.72 4.17
N GLN A 74 25.30 4.85 3.71
CA GLN A 74 24.27 3.81 3.77
C GLN A 74 23.50 3.76 2.44
N SER A 75 22.65 2.76 2.28
CA SER A 75 21.89 2.51 1.05
C SER A 75 20.62 1.72 1.33
N VAL A 76 19.70 1.75 0.37
CA VAL A 76 18.65 0.72 0.24
C VAL A 76 19.16 -0.36 -0.70
N GLN A 77 19.12 -1.61 -0.28
CA GLN A 77 19.30 -2.76 -1.17
C GLN A 77 17.93 -3.38 -1.47
N VAL A 78 17.64 -3.66 -2.74
CA VAL A 78 16.34 -4.13 -3.22
C VAL A 78 16.50 -5.20 -4.32
N ALA A 79 15.64 -6.22 -4.29
CA ALA A 79 15.58 -7.28 -5.30
C ALA A 79 14.15 -7.85 -5.39
N PRO A 80 13.75 -8.46 -6.52
CA PRO A 80 12.51 -9.22 -6.57
C PRO A 80 12.50 -10.32 -5.50
N SER A 81 11.41 -10.44 -4.73
CA SER A 81 11.38 -11.35 -3.56
C SER A 81 11.66 -12.82 -3.93
N ALA A 82 11.32 -13.23 -5.15
CA ALA A 82 11.58 -14.58 -5.68
C ALA A 82 13.07 -14.96 -5.80
N VAL A 83 14.01 -14.01 -5.66
CA VAL A 83 15.46 -14.26 -5.64
C VAL A 83 16.13 -13.94 -4.29
N VAL A 84 15.34 -13.62 -3.26
CA VAL A 84 15.82 -13.44 -1.87
C VAL A 84 15.49 -14.71 -1.08
N VAL A 85 16.52 -15.43 -0.64
CA VAL A 85 16.37 -16.74 0.03
C VAL A 85 16.82 -16.60 1.49
N ASP A 86 15.96 -16.98 2.43
CA ASP A 86 16.20 -16.88 3.89
C ASP A 86 16.72 -15.48 4.32
N GLY A 87 16.16 -14.43 3.73
CA GLY A 87 16.56 -13.02 3.95
C GLY A 87 17.89 -12.61 3.30
N THR A 88 18.57 -13.52 2.60
CA THR A 88 19.83 -13.25 1.90
C THR A 88 19.56 -12.70 0.50
N PHE A 89 20.09 -11.49 0.24
CA PHE A 89 19.99 -10.83 -1.05
C PHE A 89 21.04 -11.38 -2.05
N PRO A 90 20.72 -11.48 -3.35
CA PRO A 90 21.68 -11.90 -4.36
C PRO A 90 22.78 -10.85 -4.56
N ALA A 91 23.97 -11.28 -4.97
CA ALA A 91 25.15 -10.41 -5.14
C ALA A 91 24.99 -9.30 -6.20
N ASN A 92 23.96 -9.38 -7.05
CA ASN A 92 23.58 -8.39 -8.05
C ASN A 92 22.27 -7.63 -7.71
N ALA A 93 21.81 -7.67 -6.45
CA ALA A 93 20.68 -6.86 -6.01
C ALA A 93 20.93 -5.37 -6.24
N ALA A 94 19.90 -4.65 -6.70
CA ALA A 94 19.99 -3.22 -6.95
C ALA A 94 20.24 -2.48 -5.62
N THR A 95 21.08 -1.46 -5.66
CA THR A 95 21.52 -0.72 -4.47
C THR A 95 21.47 0.77 -4.74
N PHE A 96 20.72 1.50 -3.92
CA PHE A 96 20.46 2.93 -4.07
C PHE A 96 21.09 3.67 -2.89
N SER A 97 22.08 4.52 -3.16
CA SER A 97 22.81 5.29 -2.14
C SER A 97 21.88 6.23 -1.37
N ALA A 98 22.00 6.23 -0.05
CA ALA A 98 21.27 7.16 0.80
C ALA A 98 21.92 8.55 0.83
N ILE A 99 21.08 9.56 0.87
CA ILE A 99 21.40 10.95 1.26
C ILE A 99 20.68 11.29 2.56
N GLY A 100 21.03 12.41 3.19
CA GLY A 100 20.52 12.81 4.51
C GLY A 100 21.60 13.51 5.34
N GLY A 101 21.34 13.71 6.62
CA GLY A 101 22.26 14.44 7.50
C GLY A 101 21.99 14.21 8.99
N ALA A 102 22.58 15.03 9.84
CA ALA A 102 22.29 15.04 11.27
C ALA A 102 20.85 15.51 11.53
N ASN A 103 20.17 14.86 12.46
CA ASN A 103 18.86 15.29 12.93
C ASN A 103 18.97 16.50 13.86
N ILE A 104 17.83 17.13 14.19
CA ILE A 104 17.80 18.14 15.25
C ILE A 104 18.15 17.52 16.61
N ALA A 105 18.68 18.33 17.54
CA ALA A 105 19.24 17.84 18.80
C ALA A 105 18.22 17.16 19.75
N THR A 106 16.92 17.40 19.56
CA THR A 106 15.82 16.72 20.28
C THR A 106 15.55 15.31 19.74
N SER A 107 15.73 15.12 18.44
CA SER A 107 15.51 13.85 17.73
C SER A 107 16.73 12.94 17.83
N GLY A 108 17.92 13.52 17.67
CA GLY A 108 19.18 12.80 17.74
C GLY A 108 19.43 11.86 16.54
N GLY A 109 20.66 11.36 16.44
CA GLY A 109 21.09 10.54 15.31
C GLY A 109 21.06 11.29 13.98
N PHE A 110 20.81 10.54 12.90
CA PHE A 110 20.95 10.98 11.52
C PHE A 110 19.81 10.43 10.66
N ASN A 111 19.15 11.27 9.88
CA ASN A 111 18.21 10.81 8.84
C ASN A 111 18.95 10.27 7.63
N ARG A 112 18.27 9.36 6.92
CA ARG A 112 18.69 8.80 5.64
C ARG A 112 17.46 8.58 4.78
N HIS A 113 17.53 8.95 3.51
CA HIS A 113 16.53 8.65 2.50
C HIS A 113 17.20 8.23 1.18
N ALA A 114 16.55 7.35 0.43
CA ALA A 114 16.96 7.00 -0.93
C ALA A 114 15.75 6.70 -1.82
N THR A 115 15.81 7.13 -3.08
CA THR A 115 14.82 6.79 -4.11
C THR A 115 15.23 5.50 -4.79
N ILE A 116 14.40 4.46 -4.63
CA ILE A 116 14.40 3.27 -5.49
C ILE A 116 13.77 3.67 -6.82
N SER A 117 14.37 3.26 -7.95
CA SER A 117 13.83 3.51 -9.29
C SER A 117 14.07 2.34 -10.24
N GLY A 118 13.34 2.31 -11.36
CA GLY A 118 13.40 1.19 -12.30
C GLY A 118 12.73 -0.07 -11.76
N LEU A 119 11.69 0.09 -10.94
CA LEU A 119 10.78 -1.00 -10.58
C LEU A 119 9.99 -1.44 -11.82
N GLU A 120 9.71 -2.73 -11.88
CA GLU A 120 8.86 -3.35 -12.89
C GLU A 120 7.43 -3.49 -12.32
N GLU A 121 6.44 -3.49 -13.21
CA GLU A 121 5.04 -3.75 -12.89
C GLU A 121 4.80 -5.17 -12.32
N ASN A 122 3.68 -5.34 -11.62
CA ASN A 122 3.12 -6.63 -11.20
C ASN A 122 4.09 -7.51 -10.38
N LYS A 123 4.96 -6.91 -9.55
CA LYS A 123 6.14 -7.57 -8.96
C LYS A 123 6.29 -7.31 -7.47
N THR A 124 6.50 -8.37 -6.70
CA THR A 124 6.87 -8.27 -5.28
C THR A 124 8.38 -8.06 -5.15
N TYR A 125 8.76 -7.01 -4.43
CA TYR A 125 10.14 -6.67 -4.11
C TYR A 125 10.40 -6.81 -2.62
N SER A 126 11.57 -7.33 -2.27
CA SER A 126 12.12 -7.30 -0.91
C SER A 126 13.20 -6.24 -0.84
N TYR A 127 13.24 -5.47 0.24
CA TYR A 127 14.23 -4.43 0.48
C TYR A 127 14.76 -4.42 1.92
N ARG A 128 15.93 -3.81 2.12
CA ARG A 128 16.53 -3.54 3.42
C ARG A 128 17.38 -2.27 3.37
N VAL A 129 17.54 -1.60 4.50
CA VAL A 129 18.27 -0.32 4.61
C VAL A 129 19.49 -0.45 5.51
N GLY A 130 20.47 0.44 5.35
CA GLY A 130 21.68 0.47 6.16
C GLY A 130 22.97 0.24 5.35
N ALA A 131 23.90 -0.52 5.90
CA ALA A 131 25.20 -0.79 5.31
C ALA A 131 25.69 -2.22 5.62
N GLU A 132 26.79 -2.64 4.98
CA GLU A 132 27.32 -3.98 5.19
C GLU A 132 27.78 -4.21 6.64
N GLY A 133 27.36 -5.34 7.22
CA GLY A 133 27.49 -5.61 8.66
C GLY A 133 26.51 -4.84 9.58
N SER A 134 25.62 -4.00 9.05
CA SER A 134 24.59 -3.26 9.81
C SER A 134 23.39 -2.95 8.90
N TRP A 135 22.66 -4.01 8.54
CA TRP A 135 21.42 -3.96 7.77
C TRP A 135 20.20 -4.03 8.68
N SER A 136 19.10 -3.39 8.26
CA SER A 136 17.77 -3.55 8.85
C SER A 136 17.23 -4.98 8.69
N PRO A 137 16.12 -5.33 9.36
CA PRO A 137 15.24 -6.41 8.89
C PRO A 137 14.88 -6.26 7.42
N VAL A 138 14.51 -7.38 6.78
CA VAL A 138 14.03 -7.39 5.40
C VAL A 138 12.54 -7.06 5.38
N TYR A 139 12.19 -6.05 4.61
CA TYR A 139 10.82 -5.61 4.34
C TYR A 139 10.42 -5.97 2.91
N SER A 140 9.14 -5.82 2.55
CA SER A 140 8.67 -6.12 1.19
C SER A 140 7.45 -5.31 0.80
N PHE A 141 7.41 -4.88 -0.47
CA PHE A 141 6.27 -4.21 -1.10
C PHE A 141 5.92 -4.87 -2.45
N LYS A 142 4.81 -4.46 -3.05
CA LYS A 142 4.34 -4.94 -4.36
C LYS A 142 4.10 -3.76 -5.30
N THR A 143 4.42 -3.92 -6.59
CA THR A 143 3.88 -3.12 -7.69
C THR A 143 2.70 -3.84 -8.34
N GLN A 144 1.64 -3.12 -8.70
CA GLN A 144 0.57 -3.61 -9.58
C GLN A 144 0.94 -3.29 -11.06
N SER A 145 -0.03 -3.32 -11.98
CA SER A 145 0.14 -2.71 -13.31
C SER A 145 0.46 -1.22 -13.18
N PHE A 146 1.24 -0.66 -14.11
CA PHE A 146 1.55 0.78 -14.12
C PHE A 146 0.49 1.63 -14.85
N ASP A 147 -0.62 1.00 -15.23
CA ASP A 147 -1.77 1.59 -15.89
C ASP A 147 -3.09 1.09 -15.28
N GLY A 148 -4.20 1.63 -15.79
CA GLY A 148 -5.56 1.24 -15.41
C GLY A 148 -6.01 1.71 -14.02
N ALA A 149 -7.14 1.16 -13.58
CA ALA A 149 -7.76 1.50 -12.31
C ALA A 149 -6.86 1.17 -11.10
N PHE A 150 -7.05 1.90 -10.00
CA PHE A 150 -6.42 1.59 -8.71
C PHE A 150 -7.20 2.16 -7.52
N ASP A 151 -7.04 1.54 -6.36
CA ASP A 151 -7.55 2.06 -5.08
C ASP A 151 -6.42 2.75 -4.30
N PHE A 152 -6.69 3.93 -3.75
CA PHE A 152 -5.86 4.54 -2.70
C PHE A 152 -6.70 4.85 -1.46
N LEU A 153 -6.03 4.92 -0.29
CA LEU A 153 -6.67 5.16 1.00
C LEU A 153 -6.16 6.45 1.61
N PHE A 154 -7.08 7.31 2.06
CA PHE A 154 -6.81 8.62 2.65
C PHE A 154 -7.18 8.64 4.14
N PHE A 155 -6.28 9.18 4.98
CA PHE A 155 -6.39 9.12 6.45
C PHE A 155 -6.23 10.51 7.07
N GLY A 156 -7.30 11.02 7.67
CA GLY A 156 -7.28 12.24 8.48
C GLY A 156 -6.61 12.00 9.83
N ASP A 157 -5.78 12.96 10.24
CA ASP A 157 -5.38 13.23 11.63
C ASP A 157 -5.16 12.01 12.54
N PRO A 158 -4.14 11.17 12.28
CA PRO A 158 -3.66 10.19 13.26
C PRO A 158 -3.18 10.88 14.56
N GLN A 159 -2.56 12.05 14.44
CA GLN A 159 -2.20 13.01 15.47
C GLN A 159 -1.80 12.35 16.80
N ILE A 160 -0.76 11.51 16.71
CA ILE A 160 -0.37 10.62 17.80
C ILE A 160 0.09 11.43 19.01
N GLY A 161 -0.57 11.22 20.16
CA GLY A 161 -0.38 11.96 21.40
C GLY A 161 -1.55 12.88 21.79
N SER A 162 -2.48 13.18 20.89
CA SER A 162 -3.54 14.18 21.13
C SER A 162 -4.53 13.80 22.23
N SER A 163 -4.77 12.50 22.44
CA SER A 163 -5.59 12.06 23.58
C SER A 163 -4.89 12.25 24.93
N GLY A 164 -3.57 12.46 24.94
CA GLY A 164 -2.70 12.40 26.11
C GLY A 164 -2.20 10.98 26.42
N ASP A 165 -2.58 9.96 25.64
CA ASP A 165 -2.08 8.59 25.74
C ASP A 165 -1.56 8.10 24.38
N THR A 166 -0.30 8.42 24.08
CA THR A 166 0.43 8.01 22.86
C THR A 166 0.33 6.51 22.56
N ALA A 167 0.19 5.65 23.56
CA ALA A 167 0.08 4.21 23.35
C ALA A 167 -1.30 3.80 22.82
N ARG A 168 -2.38 4.47 23.25
CA ARG A 168 -3.73 4.24 22.70
C ARG A 168 -3.90 4.85 21.33
N ASP A 169 -3.37 6.05 21.11
CA ASP A 169 -3.41 6.71 19.80
C ASP A 169 -2.68 5.85 18.76
N GLY A 170 -1.49 5.33 19.09
CA GLY A 170 -0.74 4.39 18.24
C GLY A 170 -1.46 3.06 18.02
N ALA A 171 -2.19 2.56 19.02
CA ALA A 171 -3.01 1.35 18.88
C ALA A 171 -4.20 1.56 17.94
N GLY A 172 -4.93 2.68 18.07
CA GLY A 172 -6.05 3.05 17.20
C GLY A 172 -5.62 3.29 15.76
N TRP A 173 -4.47 3.94 15.57
CA TRP A 173 -3.86 4.12 14.25
C TRP A 173 -3.44 2.80 13.60
N LYS A 174 -2.72 1.93 14.33
CA LYS A 174 -2.32 0.61 13.83
C LYS A 174 -3.54 -0.24 13.45
N ASP A 175 -4.55 -0.28 14.30
CA ASP A 175 -5.79 -1.01 14.06
C ASP A 175 -6.52 -0.50 12.82
N THR A 176 -6.60 0.83 12.62
CA THR A 176 -7.15 1.41 11.38
C THR A 176 -6.40 0.97 10.13
N LEU A 177 -5.06 0.98 10.13
CA LEU A 177 -4.27 0.50 8.98
C LEU A 177 -4.45 -1.01 8.73
N ASP A 178 -4.48 -1.83 9.78
CA ASP A 178 -4.67 -3.27 9.65
C ASP A 178 -6.07 -3.62 9.11
N VAL A 179 -7.12 -2.94 9.61
CA VAL A 179 -8.50 -3.08 9.13
C VAL A 179 -8.64 -2.62 7.68
N ALA A 180 -8.20 -1.41 7.36
CA ALA A 180 -8.43 -0.80 6.06
C ALA A 180 -7.73 -1.58 4.94
N LEU A 181 -6.53 -2.10 5.19
CA LEU A 181 -5.76 -2.92 4.25
C LEU A 181 -6.08 -4.41 4.29
N ALA A 182 -6.83 -4.90 5.29
CA ALA A 182 -7.45 -6.22 5.23
C ALA A 182 -8.73 -6.20 4.38
N ALA A 183 -9.48 -5.08 4.40
CA ALA A 183 -10.64 -4.87 3.54
C ALA A 183 -10.25 -4.54 2.10
N ASN A 184 -9.15 -3.82 1.88
CA ASN A 184 -8.67 -3.36 0.57
C ASN A 184 -7.25 -3.89 0.29
N PRO A 185 -7.09 -5.19 -0.04
CA PRO A 185 -5.76 -5.80 -0.17
C PRO A 185 -4.95 -5.29 -1.38
N ASP A 186 -5.64 -4.79 -2.43
CA ASP A 186 -5.04 -4.30 -3.67
C ASP A 186 -4.76 -2.78 -3.71
N THR A 187 -4.99 -2.08 -2.59
CA THR A 187 -4.62 -0.65 -2.41
C THR A 187 -3.17 -0.39 -2.82
N GLU A 188 -2.95 0.64 -3.63
CA GLU A 188 -1.61 0.98 -4.15
C GLU A 188 -0.90 2.08 -3.38
N ILE A 189 -1.64 3.01 -2.76
CA ILE A 189 -1.10 4.17 -2.04
C ILE A 189 -1.89 4.43 -0.75
N LEU A 190 -1.18 4.89 0.29
CA LEU A 190 -1.73 5.50 1.49
C LEU A 190 -1.44 7.01 1.47
N VAL A 191 -2.44 7.85 1.69
CA VAL A 191 -2.35 9.32 1.61
C VAL A 191 -2.72 9.93 2.97
N SER A 192 -1.92 10.87 3.45
CA SER A 192 -2.16 11.58 4.72
C SER A 192 -3.05 12.80 4.55
N GLY A 193 -3.90 13.11 5.52
CA GLY A 193 -4.53 14.43 5.68
C GLY A 193 -3.70 15.44 6.48
N GLY A 194 -2.44 15.13 6.80
CA GLY A 194 -1.60 15.86 7.75
C GLY A 194 -1.70 15.31 9.17
N ASP A 195 -1.03 16.01 10.11
CA ASP A 195 -0.97 15.75 11.54
C ASP A 195 -0.70 14.29 11.88
N GLN A 196 0.53 13.84 11.61
CA GLN A 196 0.95 12.50 12.02
C GLN A 196 1.19 12.42 13.53
N VAL A 197 1.67 13.50 14.15
CA VAL A 197 1.96 13.59 15.59
C VAL A 197 1.34 14.84 16.22
N GLU A 198 0.98 14.78 17.51
CA GLU A 198 0.46 15.94 18.26
C GLU A 198 1.54 17.01 18.54
N THR A 199 2.83 16.67 18.49
CA THR A 199 3.91 17.61 18.79
C THR A 199 5.15 17.29 17.97
N ALA A 200 5.31 18.00 16.84
CA ALA A 200 6.33 17.84 15.80
C ALA A 200 7.64 17.12 16.19
N ASN A 201 8.34 17.55 17.24
CA ASN A 201 9.68 17.04 17.61
C ASN A 201 9.68 15.97 18.73
N THR A 202 8.53 15.35 19.03
CA THR A 202 8.39 14.33 20.09
C THR A 202 8.54 12.94 19.48
N GLU A 203 9.76 12.42 19.47
CA GLU A 203 10.08 11.15 18.80
C GLU A 203 9.25 9.95 19.28
N SER A 204 8.82 9.91 20.54
CA SER A 204 7.94 8.82 21.02
C SER A 204 6.55 8.80 20.37
N GLN A 205 6.10 9.92 19.79
CA GLN A 205 4.89 9.99 18.99
C GLN A 205 5.16 9.49 17.56
N TRP A 206 6.33 9.83 16.99
CA TRP A 206 6.80 9.27 15.71
C TRP A 206 7.04 7.76 15.78
N ASP A 207 7.68 7.25 16.83
CA ASP A 207 7.86 5.81 17.07
C ASP A 207 6.52 5.06 17.08
N ALA A 208 5.47 5.66 17.65
CA ALA A 208 4.13 5.08 17.70
C ALA A 208 3.35 5.25 16.38
N PHE A 209 3.55 6.35 15.63
CA PHE A 209 3.03 6.54 14.29
C PHE A 209 3.64 5.55 13.28
N LEU A 210 4.96 5.34 13.36
CA LEU A 210 5.76 4.49 12.47
C LEU A 210 5.82 3.01 12.90
N ALA A 211 5.24 2.66 14.05
CA ALA A 211 5.16 1.28 14.54
C ALA A 211 4.52 0.27 13.55
N PRO A 212 3.43 0.59 12.81
CA PRO A 212 2.75 -0.36 11.93
C PRO A 212 3.64 -0.87 10.78
N ASP A 213 3.74 -2.20 10.62
CA ASP A 213 4.51 -2.81 9.52
C ASP A 213 3.97 -2.46 8.13
N LYS A 214 2.68 -2.06 8.05
CA LYS A 214 2.02 -1.57 6.83
C LYS A 214 2.76 -0.39 6.17
N LEU A 215 3.36 0.50 6.97
CA LEU A 215 4.16 1.63 6.50
C LEU A 215 5.53 1.22 5.90
N ARG A 216 5.87 -0.09 5.90
CA ARG A 216 7.01 -0.67 5.17
C ARG A 216 6.55 -1.56 3.99
N GLN A 217 5.25 -1.60 3.70
CA GLN A 217 4.63 -2.49 2.71
C GLN A 217 3.89 -1.71 1.61
N TYR A 218 3.25 -0.60 1.99
CA TYR A 218 2.51 0.29 1.11
C TYR A 218 3.15 1.69 1.13
N PRO A 219 3.23 2.41 0.00
CA PRO A 219 3.82 3.74 -0.05
C PRO A 219 2.92 4.78 0.62
N TRP A 220 3.53 5.60 1.47
CA TRP A 220 2.91 6.74 2.14
C TRP A 220 3.19 8.04 1.37
N ALA A 221 2.12 8.77 1.01
CA ALA A 221 2.17 10.17 0.61
C ALA A 221 1.86 11.02 1.85
N ALA A 222 2.78 11.92 2.21
CA ALA A 222 2.74 12.66 3.46
C ALA A 222 2.46 14.14 3.21
N THR A 223 1.44 14.65 3.89
CA THR A 223 1.05 16.07 3.93
C THR A 223 1.51 16.66 5.26
N ILE A 224 1.86 17.95 5.29
CA ILE A 224 2.27 18.64 6.53
C ILE A 224 1.04 19.22 7.23
N GLY A 225 0.73 18.74 8.44
CA GLY A 225 -0.27 19.34 9.32
C GLY A 225 0.30 20.41 10.26
N ASN A 226 -0.58 21.11 11.00
CA ASN A 226 -0.17 22.22 11.86
C ASN A 226 0.51 21.77 13.16
N HIS A 227 0.38 20.50 13.55
CA HIS A 227 1.16 19.89 14.63
C HIS A 227 2.50 19.31 14.14
N ASP A 228 2.65 19.05 12.83
CA ASP A 228 3.91 18.61 12.21
C ASP A 228 4.85 19.79 11.87
N VAL A 229 4.31 20.89 11.33
CA VAL A 229 5.09 22.02 10.75
C VAL A 229 6.04 22.69 11.75
N GLY A 230 5.69 22.71 13.04
CA GLY A 230 6.41 23.40 14.11
C GLY A 230 7.79 22.83 14.46
N GLY A 231 8.22 21.77 13.76
CA GLY A 231 9.48 21.08 13.97
C GLY A 231 10.11 20.56 12.70
N LYS A 232 11.32 20.02 12.80
CA LYS A 232 12.08 19.49 11.64
C LYS A 232 11.99 17.97 11.52
N ALA A 233 11.45 17.28 12.52
CA ALA A 233 11.35 15.82 12.54
C ALA A 233 10.48 15.27 11.38
N TYR A 234 9.45 16.00 10.93
CA TYR A 234 8.69 15.65 9.72
C TYR A 234 9.62 15.46 8.52
N GLU A 235 10.44 16.46 8.15
CA GLU A 235 11.40 16.35 7.03
C GLU A 235 12.51 15.31 7.25
N GLN A 236 12.68 14.82 8.49
CA GLN A 236 13.72 13.86 8.85
C GLN A 236 13.19 12.42 8.79
N HIS A 237 11.90 12.20 9.11
CA HIS A 237 11.18 10.93 8.94
C HIS A 237 10.56 10.76 7.55
N LEU A 238 10.21 11.85 6.87
CA LEU A 238 9.39 11.85 5.66
C LEU A 238 10.09 12.65 4.55
N PHE A 239 10.29 12.00 3.41
CA PHE A 239 10.89 12.59 2.21
C PHE A 239 10.00 12.29 1.01
N THR A 240 9.66 13.31 0.23
CA THR A 240 8.66 13.25 -0.83
C THR A 240 9.27 13.51 -2.21
N PRO A 241 8.66 13.02 -3.31
CA PRO A 241 9.13 13.27 -4.67
C PRO A 241 8.89 14.72 -5.07
N ASN A 242 9.73 15.29 -5.95
CA ASN A 242 9.55 16.61 -6.57
C ASN A 242 9.29 17.81 -5.62
N THR A 243 9.67 17.73 -4.33
CA THR A 243 9.45 18.82 -3.37
C THR A 243 10.13 20.12 -3.80
N ASP A 244 9.38 21.22 -3.92
CA ASP A 244 9.99 22.55 -3.92
C ASP A 244 10.19 23.01 -2.47
N ARG A 245 11.45 23.20 -2.08
CA ARG A 245 11.84 23.67 -0.74
C ARG A 245 12.17 25.16 -0.69
N ALA A 246 11.64 25.95 -1.62
CA ALA A 246 11.66 27.40 -1.55
C ALA A 246 10.95 27.90 -0.27
N GLY A 247 11.47 28.98 0.32
CA GLY A 247 10.89 29.60 1.52
C GLY A 247 9.44 30.09 1.37
N ALA A 248 8.92 30.16 0.14
CA ALA A 248 7.51 30.41 -0.14
C ALA A 248 6.57 29.36 0.51
N TYR A 249 7.05 28.13 0.69
CA TYR A 249 6.29 26.99 1.21
C TYR A 249 6.67 26.62 2.66
N TYR A 250 7.24 27.57 3.40
CA TYR A 250 7.60 27.44 4.82
C TYR A 250 6.89 28.51 5.65
N SER A 251 6.30 28.10 6.78
CA SER A 251 5.51 28.95 7.69
C SER A 251 6.25 30.17 8.26
N ASN A 252 7.58 30.20 8.17
CA ASN A 252 8.44 31.30 8.60
C ASN A 252 9.33 31.88 7.48
N GLY A 253 9.20 31.41 6.24
CA GLY A 253 10.02 31.84 5.10
C GLY A 253 11.42 31.23 4.99
N ASP A 254 11.87 30.39 5.92
CA ASP A 254 13.25 29.91 6.00
C ASP A 254 13.35 28.37 5.97
N PRO A 255 13.72 27.75 4.82
CA PRO A 255 13.88 26.31 4.71
C PRO A 255 15.08 25.77 5.53
N SER A 256 16.03 26.64 5.90
CA SER A 256 17.19 26.28 6.73
C SER A 256 16.90 26.30 8.24
N SER A 257 15.69 26.70 8.62
CA SER A 257 15.21 26.73 10.01
C SER A 257 14.79 25.34 10.53
N ASN A 258 14.43 25.28 11.81
CA ASN A 258 13.93 24.07 12.47
C ASN A 258 12.43 23.80 12.26
N SER A 259 11.76 24.46 11.30
CA SER A 259 10.39 24.10 10.87
C SER A 259 10.41 23.29 9.57
N SER A 260 9.37 22.50 9.35
CA SER A 260 9.20 21.73 8.12
C SER A 260 8.38 22.49 7.08
N GLY A 261 8.54 22.13 5.81
CA GLY A 261 7.82 22.75 4.71
C GLY A 261 8.19 22.20 3.34
N GLY A 262 7.74 22.92 2.32
CA GLY A 262 7.79 22.52 0.92
C GLY A 262 6.46 21.97 0.43
N ASP A 263 6.08 22.35 -0.78
CA ASP A 263 4.98 21.75 -1.54
C ASP A 263 5.58 20.69 -2.48
N TYR A 264 4.81 19.68 -2.88
CA TYR A 264 5.31 18.62 -3.78
C TYR A 264 4.23 18.03 -4.69
N TRP A 265 4.64 17.28 -5.71
CA TRP A 265 3.72 16.61 -6.63
C TRP A 265 4.26 15.27 -7.13
N TYR A 266 3.38 14.38 -7.56
CA TYR A 266 3.71 13.16 -8.28
C TYR A 266 2.56 12.76 -9.20
N ILE A 267 2.86 12.01 -10.25
CA ILE A 267 1.83 11.32 -11.04
C ILE A 267 1.81 9.87 -10.57
N TYR A 268 0.62 9.28 -10.42
CA TYR A 268 0.48 7.84 -10.25
C TYR A 268 -0.65 7.35 -11.15
N LYS A 269 -0.28 6.63 -12.21
CA LYS A 269 -1.16 6.26 -13.32
C LYS A 269 -1.87 7.50 -13.89
N ASP A 270 -3.19 7.45 -14.03
CA ASP A 270 -4.05 8.50 -14.56
C ASP A 270 -4.28 9.71 -13.61
N VAL A 271 -3.53 9.85 -12.50
CA VAL A 271 -3.76 10.91 -11.49
C VAL A 271 -2.52 11.75 -11.23
N LEU A 272 -2.65 13.06 -11.37
CA LEU A 272 -1.71 14.06 -10.87
C LEU A 272 -2.08 14.42 -9.43
N PHE A 273 -1.23 14.07 -8.47
CA PHE A 273 -1.34 14.47 -7.07
C PHE A 273 -0.46 15.69 -6.81
N ILE A 274 -1.02 16.72 -6.16
CA ILE A 274 -0.28 17.91 -5.71
C ILE A 274 -0.60 18.15 -4.23
N ASP A 275 0.44 18.19 -3.40
CA ASP A 275 0.35 18.28 -1.93
C ASP A 275 0.97 19.59 -1.46
N LEU A 276 0.21 20.36 -0.65
CA LEU A 276 0.54 21.73 -0.29
C LEU A 276 0.72 21.88 1.21
N ASN A 277 1.83 22.50 1.63
CA ASN A 277 2.06 22.90 3.01
C ASN A 277 1.22 24.13 3.36
N SER A 278 -0.10 23.94 3.54
CA SER A 278 -1.08 24.97 3.93
C SER A 278 -0.78 25.70 5.26
N ASN A 279 0.29 25.33 5.96
CA ASN A 279 0.85 26.08 7.08
C ASN A 279 1.72 27.28 6.65
N SER A 280 2.06 27.40 5.35
CA SER A 280 2.67 28.61 4.82
C SER A 280 1.63 29.71 4.71
N TYR A 281 1.97 30.89 5.22
CA TYR A 281 1.14 32.08 5.18
C TYR A 281 2.01 33.26 4.71
N ALA A 282 1.41 34.28 4.10
CA ALA A 282 2.12 35.50 3.74
C ALA A 282 2.32 36.38 4.99
N THR A 283 3.42 36.16 5.72
CA THR A 283 3.72 36.86 6.99
C THR A 283 4.78 37.95 6.84
N SER A 284 4.99 38.77 7.87
CA SER A 284 6.10 39.74 7.89
C SER A 284 7.47 39.11 8.20
N GLN A 285 7.48 37.84 8.61
CA GLN A 285 8.68 37.01 8.80
C GLN A 285 9.10 36.35 7.48
N GLY A 286 8.14 36.05 6.60
CA GLY A 286 8.32 35.35 5.34
C GLY A 286 7.13 34.45 5.02
N GLY A 287 7.36 33.43 4.19
CA GLY A 287 6.31 32.60 3.61
C GLY A 287 5.66 33.27 2.39
N GLY A 288 5.14 32.46 1.47
CA GLY A 288 4.42 32.91 0.28
C GLY A 288 2.91 32.90 0.46
N GLY A 289 2.41 31.98 1.29
CA GLY A 289 0.98 31.80 1.55
C GLY A 289 0.18 31.39 0.32
N ASP A 290 -1.13 31.58 0.42
CA ASP A 290 -2.13 31.13 -0.56
C ASP A 290 -1.82 31.58 -2.00
N ALA A 291 -1.26 32.78 -2.20
CA ALA A 291 -0.85 33.26 -3.52
C ALA A 291 0.32 32.48 -4.13
N ALA A 292 1.26 31.98 -3.32
CA ALA A 292 2.33 31.11 -3.80
C ALA A 292 1.84 29.68 -4.06
N HIS A 293 0.97 29.15 -3.21
CA HIS A 293 0.33 27.84 -3.42
C HIS A 293 -0.51 27.83 -4.71
N ILE A 294 -1.28 28.89 -4.99
CA ILE A 294 -2.04 29.02 -6.25
C ILE A 294 -1.10 29.05 -7.46
N GLN A 295 0.03 29.78 -7.38
CA GLN A 295 1.02 29.78 -8.47
C GLN A 295 1.67 28.40 -8.63
N TYR A 296 1.98 27.69 -7.56
CA TYR A 296 2.55 26.35 -7.60
C TYR A 296 1.60 25.35 -8.28
N VAL A 297 0.33 25.30 -7.87
CA VAL A 297 -0.69 24.46 -8.52
C VAL A 297 -0.88 24.85 -9.99
N THR A 298 -0.88 26.16 -10.31
CA THR A 298 -0.94 26.64 -11.70
C THR A 298 0.25 26.12 -12.52
N ASP A 299 1.47 26.34 -12.05
CA ASP A 299 2.70 25.94 -12.74
C ASP A 299 2.78 24.42 -12.93
N VAL A 300 2.35 23.63 -11.94
CA VAL A 300 2.35 22.16 -12.02
C VAL A 300 1.26 21.65 -12.96
N VAL A 301 0.04 22.21 -12.94
CA VAL A 301 -1.04 21.83 -13.86
C VAL A 301 -0.72 22.23 -15.30
N ASP A 302 -0.19 23.43 -15.55
CA ASP A 302 0.23 23.89 -16.89
C ASP A 302 1.36 23.03 -17.49
N GLN A 303 2.19 22.39 -16.66
CA GLN A 303 3.29 21.53 -17.11
C GLN A 303 2.90 20.05 -17.21
N HIS A 304 2.09 19.53 -16.28
CA HIS A 304 1.89 18.10 -16.06
C HIS A 304 0.42 17.64 -16.04
N GLY A 305 -0.56 18.57 -16.02
CA GLY A 305 -1.99 18.20 -16.01
C GLY A 305 -2.43 17.40 -17.24
N ALA A 306 -1.77 17.63 -18.39
CA ALA A 306 -1.99 16.87 -19.62
C ALA A 306 -1.37 15.45 -19.64
N GLU A 307 -0.65 15.06 -18.59
CA GLU A 307 -0.13 13.69 -18.41
C GLU A 307 -1.08 12.81 -17.58
N ALA A 308 -2.15 13.38 -17.01
CA ALA A 308 -3.14 12.69 -16.18
C ALA A 308 -4.58 12.86 -16.71
N LYS A 309 -5.53 12.11 -16.16
CA LYS A 309 -6.98 12.29 -16.37
C LYS A 309 -7.63 13.08 -15.24
N TYR A 310 -7.10 12.95 -14.03
CA TYR A 310 -7.60 13.62 -12.83
C TYR A 310 -6.49 14.41 -12.14
N THR A 311 -6.84 15.55 -11.57
CA THR A 311 -5.97 16.32 -10.66
C THR A 311 -6.54 16.28 -9.25
N VAL A 312 -5.79 15.68 -8.32
CA VAL A 312 -6.14 15.57 -6.89
C VAL A 312 -5.22 16.47 -6.07
N LEU A 313 -5.80 17.43 -5.34
CA LEU A 313 -5.05 18.23 -4.37
C LEU A 313 -5.16 17.62 -2.98
N VAL A 314 -4.08 17.69 -2.21
CA VAL A 314 -4.05 17.29 -0.80
C VAL A 314 -3.48 18.42 0.04
N TYR A 315 -4.20 18.89 1.06
CA TYR A 315 -3.65 19.83 2.04
C TYR A 315 -4.45 19.83 3.34
N HIS A 316 -3.75 20.02 4.45
CA HIS A 316 -4.28 19.76 5.79
C HIS A 316 -5.54 20.57 6.17
N HIS A 317 -5.48 21.91 6.17
CA HIS A 317 -6.55 22.77 6.72
C HIS A 317 -7.88 22.61 5.96
N ALA A 318 -8.94 22.14 6.64
CA ALA A 318 -10.26 21.90 6.05
C ALA A 318 -11.05 23.19 5.78
N ILE A 319 -10.96 23.71 4.55
CA ILE A 319 -11.69 24.92 4.14
C ILE A 319 -13.21 24.72 4.13
N TYR A 320 -13.71 23.48 4.12
CA TYR A 320 -15.15 23.14 4.24
C TYR A 320 -15.45 22.27 5.47
N SER A 321 -14.69 22.53 6.55
CA SER A 321 -14.94 22.07 7.92
C SER A 321 -16.42 22.22 8.36
N PRO A 322 -17.05 21.17 8.90
CA PRO A 322 -18.37 21.23 9.54
C PRO A 322 -18.31 21.50 11.06
N ALA A 323 -17.15 21.38 11.72
CA ALA A 323 -17.02 21.41 13.17
C ALA A 323 -16.36 22.71 13.68
N ASP A 324 -15.27 22.62 14.45
CA ASP A 324 -14.67 23.74 15.19
C ASP A 324 -13.97 24.74 14.25
N HIS A 325 -13.29 24.25 13.21
CA HIS A 325 -12.48 25.09 12.30
C HIS A 325 -13.30 25.81 11.22
N ALA A 326 -14.63 25.62 11.20
CA ALA A 326 -15.53 26.16 10.19
C ALA A 326 -15.47 27.69 10.14
N LYS A 327 -15.18 28.33 11.28
CA LYS A 327 -15.23 29.79 11.49
C LYS A 327 -13.84 30.45 11.56
N ASP A 328 -12.77 29.71 11.27
CA ASP A 328 -11.40 30.22 11.31
C ASP A 328 -11.04 31.20 10.19
N GLY A 329 -10.09 32.08 10.49
CA GLY A 329 -9.80 33.28 9.71
C GLY A 329 -9.09 33.03 8.38
N ASP A 330 -8.28 31.97 8.29
CA ASP A 330 -7.61 31.54 7.06
C ASP A 330 -8.54 30.70 6.19
N ASN A 331 -9.29 29.74 6.77
CA ASN A 331 -10.34 28.99 6.07
C ASN A 331 -11.34 29.94 5.38
N LYS A 332 -11.67 31.07 6.03
CA LYS A 332 -12.50 32.16 5.49
C LYS A 332 -11.88 32.93 4.31
N VAL A 333 -10.56 33.02 4.21
CA VAL A 333 -9.85 33.59 3.05
C VAL A 333 -9.76 32.54 1.94
N ARG A 334 -9.32 31.33 2.28
CA ARG A 334 -9.13 30.22 1.35
C ARG A 334 -10.41 29.82 0.64
N ARG A 335 -11.57 29.82 1.31
CA ARG A 335 -12.90 29.63 0.68
C ARG A 335 -13.25 30.63 -0.44
N VAL A 336 -12.50 31.72 -0.61
CA VAL A 336 -12.62 32.63 -1.75
C VAL A 336 -11.62 32.25 -2.86
N ASP A 337 -10.33 32.24 -2.52
CA ASP A 337 -9.26 32.24 -3.51
C ASP A 337 -8.95 30.82 -4.03
N PHE A 338 -8.91 29.81 -3.14
CA PHE A 338 -8.59 28.42 -3.51
C PHE A 338 -9.66 27.79 -4.41
N PRO A 339 -10.97 27.76 -4.06
CA PRO A 339 -12.00 27.25 -4.96
C PRO A 339 -12.05 27.97 -6.31
N THR A 340 -11.75 29.27 -6.36
CA THR A 340 -11.67 30.01 -7.61
C THR A 340 -10.48 29.57 -8.45
N ALA A 341 -9.28 29.45 -7.88
CA ALA A 341 -8.12 28.93 -8.60
C ALA A 341 -8.36 27.49 -9.10
N PHE A 342 -8.75 26.59 -8.21
CA PHE A 342 -8.88 25.15 -8.49
C PHE A 342 -9.98 24.84 -9.52
N SER A 343 -11.08 25.61 -9.52
CA SER A 343 -12.11 25.52 -10.57
C SER A 343 -11.59 25.90 -11.96
N ASN A 344 -10.71 26.90 -12.05
CA ASN A 344 -10.16 27.34 -13.33
C ASN A 344 -9.00 26.45 -13.82
N LEU A 345 -8.36 25.71 -12.92
CA LEU A 345 -7.28 24.76 -13.21
C LEU A 345 -7.79 23.33 -13.47
N GLY A 346 -9.09 23.05 -13.34
CA GLY A 346 -9.65 21.72 -13.61
C GLY A 346 -9.29 20.67 -12.57
N VAL A 347 -9.23 21.05 -11.29
CA VAL A 347 -9.08 20.11 -10.16
C VAL A 347 -10.39 19.36 -9.95
N ASP A 348 -10.35 18.03 -9.89
CA ASP A 348 -11.55 17.20 -9.66
C ASP A 348 -11.88 17.06 -8.16
N LEU A 349 -10.83 16.80 -7.36
CA LEU A 349 -10.96 16.36 -5.97
C LEU A 349 -9.90 17.03 -5.07
N VAL A 350 -10.33 17.43 -3.87
CA VAL A 350 -9.48 18.01 -2.83
C VAL A 350 -9.64 17.22 -1.52
N LEU A 351 -8.53 16.80 -0.92
CA LEU A 351 -8.49 15.95 0.27
C LEU A 351 -7.85 16.67 1.46
N GLN A 352 -8.55 16.67 2.61
CA GLN A 352 -8.24 17.53 3.77
C GLN A 352 -8.39 16.78 5.12
N GLY A 353 -7.71 17.25 6.17
CA GLY A 353 -7.78 16.74 7.54
C GLY A 353 -8.21 17.84 8.51
N HIS A 354 -7.45 18.05 9.60
CA HIS A 354 -7.53 19.19 10.53
C HIS A 354 -8.79 19.30 11.40
N ASP A 355 -9.98 18.97 10.89
CA ASP A 355 -11.25 19.22 11.57
C ASP A 355 -11.88 17.98 12.24
N HIS A 356 -11.12 16.88 12.34
CA HIS A 356 -11.45 15.70 13.16
C HIS A 356 -12.93 15.26 13.12
N SER A 357 -13.53 15.37 11.94
CA SER A 357 -14.93 15.12 11.61
C SER A 357 -15.04 14.97 10.10
N TYR A 358 -16.05 14.27 9.60
CA TYR A 358 -16.17 14.04 8.16
C TYR A 358 -17.05 15.09 7.48
N SER A 359 -16.58 15.63 6.36
CA SER A 359 -17.44 16.32 5.41
C SER A 359 -17.12 15.97 3.96
N ARG A 360 -18.15 16.07 3.13
CA ARG A 360 -18.05 16.12 1.67
C ARG A 360 -18.83 17.32 1.16
N SER A 361 -18.21 18.12 0.30
CA SER A 361 -18.89 19.24 -0.34
C SER A 361 -19.92 18.80 -1.38
N TYR A 362 -20.81 19.72 -1.73
CA TYR A 362 -21.48 19.71 -3.04
C TYR A 362 -20.46 19.91 -4.18
N GLU A 363 -20.88 19.84 -5.44
CA GLU A 363 -20.06 20.38 -6.54
C GLU A 363 -19.80 21.87 -6.31
N ILE A 364 -18.56 22.27 -6.03
CA ILE A 364 -18.17 23.66 -5.83
C ILE A 364 -17.47 24.19 -7.08
N LYS A 365 -17.97 25.30 -7.61
CA LYS A 365 -17.41 26.02 -8.75
C LYS A 365 -17.27 27.51 -8.44
N ASN A 366 -16.04 28.02 -8.51
CA ASN A 366 -15.65 29.38 -8.16
C ASN A 366 -16.19 29.85 -6.78
N GLY A 367 -16.07 28.98 -5.77
CA GLY A 367 -16.45 29.30 -4.39
C GLY A 367 -17.96 29.28 -4.09
N ALA A 368 -18.79 28.79 -5.02
CA ALA A 368 -20.23 28.62 -4.86
C ALA A 368 -20.67 27.20 -5.29
N LYS A 369 -21.85 26.76 -4.82
CA LYS A 369 -22.48 25.51 -5.25
C LYS A 369 -22.82 25.59 -6.74
N ALA A 370 -22.28 24.69 -7.56
CA ALA A 370 -22.34 24.76 -9.02
C ALA A 370 -23.78 24.55 -9.54
N ASN A 371 -24.48 23.58 -8.98
CA ASN A 371 -25.91 23.37 -9.17
C ASN A 371 -26.66 23.61 -7.83
N PRO A 372 -27.39 24.72 -7.66
CA PRO A 372 -28.17 24.99 -6.44
C PRO A 372 -29.10 23.84 -6.03
N ASP A 373 -29.67 23.13 -7.02
CA ASP A 373 -30.66 22.07 -6.84
C ASP A 373 -30.05 20.66 -6.61
N GLU A 374 -28.72 20.52 -6.56
CA GLU A 374 -28.05 19.26 -6.17
C GLU A 374 -28.49 18.83 -4.76
N GLN A 375 -28.85 17.56 -4.56
CA GLN A 375 -29.49 17.12 -3.32
C GLN A 375 -28.46 16.78 -2.22
N PRO A 376 -28.75 17.05 -0.92
CA PRO A 376 -27.89 16.62 0.18
C PRO A 376 -27.70 15.10 0.16
N GLY A 377 -26.46 14.63 0.30
CA GLY A 377 -26.13 13.20 0.25
C GLY A 377 -26.33 12.55 -1.12
N GLN A 378 -26.36 13.33 -2.21
CA GLN A 378 -26.41 12.78 -3.56
C GLN A 378 -25.17 11.91 -3.83
N ALA A 379 -25.41 10.68 -4.28
CA ALA A 379 -24.39 9.63 -4.46
C ALA A 379 -23.80 9.58 -5.88
N GLU A 380 -24.42 10.25 -6.86
CA GLU A 380 -23.94 10.32 -8.24
C GLU A 380 -23.82 11.80 -8.63
N VAL A 381 -22.59 12.28 -8.83
CA VAL A 381 -22.28 13.67 -9.18
C VAL A 381 -21.64 13.70 -10.57
N TYR A 382 -22.15 14.58 -11.42
CA TYR A 382 -21.67 14.82 -12.79
C TYR A 382 -21.20 16.28 -12.87
N PRO A 383 -19.94 16.59 -12.48
CA PRO A 383 -19.45 17.95 -12.43
C PRO A 383 -19.48 18.62 -13.80
N GLY A 384 -19.79 19.91 -13.84
CA GLY A 384 -19.56 20.73 -15.01
C GLY A 384 -18.07 21.09 -15.17
N PRO A 385 -17.69 21.77 -16.27
CA PRO A 385 -16.33 22.25 -16.46
C PRO A 385 -15.86 23.14 -15.29
N GLY A 386 -14.90 22.68 -14.50
CA GLY A 386 -14.42 23.38 -13.30
C GLY A 386 -15.32 23.25 -12.07
N GLY A 387 -16.11 22.19 -11.95
CA GLY A 387 -16.71 21.75 -10.69
C GLY A 387 -15.73 20.88 -9.89
N VAL A 388 -15.57 21.18 -8.60
CA VAL A 388 -14.58 20.56 -7.71
C VAL A 388 -15.26 19.98 -6.47
N ILE A 389 -14.87 18.78 -6.05
CA ILE A 389 -15.34 18.14 -4.80
C ILE A 389 -14.26 18.24 -3.71
N TYR A 390 -14.67 18.57 -2.50
CA TYR A 390 -13.81 18.67 -1.32
C TYR A 390 -14.24 17.63 -0.28
N VAL A 391 -13.28 16.90 0.28
CA VAL A 391 -13.53 15.88 1.31
C VAL A 391 -12.58 16.09 2.49
N THR A 392 -13.17 16.28 3.67
CA THR A 392 -12.44 16.31 4.95
C THR A 392 -12.58 14.96 5.63
N ALA A 393 -11.47 14.32 5.98
CA ALA A 393 -11.48 13.04 6.70
C ALA A 393 -11.62 13.23 8.22
N ASN A 394 -12.24 12.25 8.87
CA ASN A 394 -12.27 12.15 10.33
C ASN A 394 -10.97 11.51 10.86
N SER A 395 -10.73 11.57 12.18
CA SER A 395 -9.51 11.02 12.79
C SER A 395 -9.40 9.50 12.62
N ALA A 396 -8.31 9.08 11.98
CA ALA A 396 -7.96 7.69 11.73
C ALA A 396 -7.46 6.95 13.00
N SER A 397 -6.97 7.66 14.02
CA SER A 397 -6.50 7.08 15.29
C SER A 397 -7.53 7.12 16.42
N GLY A 398 -8.51 8.04 16.32
CA GLY A 398 -9.44 8.33 17.41
C GLY A 398 -8.77 9.01 18.61
N SER A 399 -7.68 9.76 18.39
CA SER A 399 -7.01 10.54 19.43
C SER A 399 -7.81 11.77 19.84
N LYS A 400 -8.51 12.40 18.88
CA LYS A 400 -9.36 13.60 19.03
C LYS A 400 -10.51 13.58 18.01
N TYR A 401 -11.64 14.16 18.39
CA TYR A 401 -12.82 14.44 17.56
C TYR A 401 -13.38 15.83 17.86
N TYR A 402 -14.10 16.45 16.90
CA TYR A 402 -14.90 17.67 17.13
C TYR A 402 -16.39 17.44 16.81
N ASP A 403 -17.29 18.03 17.61
CA ASP A 403 -18.75 18.02 17.38
C ASP A 403 -19.10 18.97 16.21
N ILE A 404 -20.03 18.57 15.33
CA ILE A 404 -20.51 19.44 14.22
C ILE A 404 -21.15 20.72 14.78
N THR A 405 -20.72 21.88 14.29
CA THR A 405 -21.22 23.18 14.76
C THR A 405 -22.39 23.69 13.92
N ALA A 406 -23.27 24.49 14.53
CA ALA A 406 -24.41 25.06 13.82
C ALA A 406 -23.96 26.11 12.77
N PRO A 407 -24.53 26.11 11.54
CA PRO A 407 -24.24 27.13 10.55
C PRO A 407 -24.75 28.51 10.98
N ASP A 408 -23.95 29.54 10.74
CA ASP A 408 -24.33 30.94 10.96
C ASP A 408 -23.54 31.88 10.04
N ASP A 409 -24.13 33.02 9.70
CA ASP A 409 -23.51 34.04 8.84
C ASP A 409 -22.47 34.92 9.56
N SER A 410 -22.08 34.61 10.81
CA SER A 410 -21.32 35.54 11.65
C SER A 410 -19.82 35.58 11.32
N GLY A 411 -19.31 36.81 11.16
CA GLY A 411 -17.90 37.06 10.86
C GLY A 411 -17.40 36.41 9.56
N THR A 412 -18.26 36.33 8.55
CA THR A 412 -18.05 35.65 7.26
C THR A 412 -17.28 36.48 6.23
N SER A 413 -16.69 35.77 5.26
CA SER A 413 -16.20 36.31 3.98
C SER A 413 -16.52 35.31 2.85
N GLY A 414 -16.45 35.76 1.59
CA GLY A 414 -16.88 34.96 0.45
C GLY A 414 -18.38 34.66 0.47
N ALA A 415 -18.75 33.45 0.05
CA ALA A 415 -20.11 32.92 0.17
C ALA A 415 -20.52 32.58 1.62
N GLY A 416 -19.59 32.67 2.59
CA GLY A 416 -19.89 32.62 4.01
C GLY A 416 -20.16 31.22 4.58
N ASN A 417 -20.87 31.20 5.72
CA ASN A 417 -21.04 30.06 6.61
C ASN A 417 -22.53 29.78 6.92
N GLY A 418 -23.44 30.33 6.11
CA GLY A 418 -24.89 30.15 6.26
C GLY A 418 -25.35 28.71 6.05
N ALA A 419 -26.61 28.47 6.41
CA ALA A 419 -27.23 27.16 6.30
C ALA A 419 -27.58 26.79 4.85
N ASP A 420 -27.52 25.50 4.51
CA ASP A 420 -28.02 24.98 3.23
C ASP A 420 -29.54 25.17 3.12
N PRO A 421 -30.06 25.83 2.05
CA PRO A 421 -31.49 25.93 1.79
C PRO A 421 -32.22 24.58 1.68
N LEU A 422 -31.53 23.49 1.32
CA LEU A 422 -32.10 22.14 1.22
C LEU A 422 -31.93 21.32 2.50
N ASN A 423 -30.91 21.62 3.33
CA ASN A 423 -30.66 20.97 4.61
C ASN A 423 -30.27 22.00 5.70
N PRO A 424 -31.23 22.76 6.27
CA PRO A 424 -30.91 23.93 7.12
C PRO A 424 -30.18 23.66 8.45
N GLY A 425 -29.88 22.40 8.78
CA GLY A 425 -28.97 22.05 9.88
C GLY A 425 -27.49 22.00 9.49
N SER A 426 -27.17 22.08 8.19
CA SER A 426 -25.81 21.93 7.64
C SER A 426 -25.31 23.21 7.00
N TYR A 427 -23.99 23.36 6.90
CA TYR A 427 -23.37 24.46 6.15
C TYR A 427 -23.67 24.33 4.65
N TRP A 428 -23.95 25.45 3.97
CA TRP A 428 -24.41 25.47 2.57
C TRP A 428 -23.52 24.74 1.57
N TYR A 429 -22.22 24.60 1.88
CA TYR A 429 -21.22 23.98 1.03
C TYR A 429 -21.15 22.46 1.18
N ASN A 430 -21.64 21.88 2.28
CA ASN A 430 -21.52 20.45 2.57
C ASN A 430 -22.76 19.66 2.13
N SER A 431 -22.56 18.73 1.19
CA SER A 431 -23.56 17.73 0.80
C SER A 431 -23.74 16.68 1.90
N VAL A 432 -22.65 16.33 2.59
CA VAL A 432 -22.65 15.43 3.76
C VAL A 432 -21.76 15.98 4.86
N GLN A 433 -22.22 15.82 6.10
CA GLN A 433 -21.46 16.07 7.33
C GLN A 433 -21.71 14.89 8.28
N ASN A 434 -20.66 14.32 8.88
CA ASN A 434 -20.80 13.22 9.83
C ASN A 434 -19.80 13.35 10.98
N GLN A 435 -20.30 13.18 12.20
CA GLN A 435 -19.51 12.82 13.36
C GLN A 435 -20.19 11.67 14.08
N GLU A 436 -19.39 10.67 14.46
CA GLU A 436 -19.84 9.50 15.24
C GLU A 436 -18.93 9.22 16.45
N HIS A 437 -17.81 9.93 16.59
CA HIS A 437 -16.71 9.61 17.50
C HIS A 437 -16.17 8.18 17.31
N VAL A 438 -16.20 7.73 16.06
CA VAL A 438 -15.71 6.42 15.58
C VAL A 438 -14.62 6.67 14.54
N ARG A 439 -13.54 5.89 14.57
CA ARG A 439 -12.45 5.98 13.59
C ARG A 439 -12.96 5.66 12.19
N THR A 440 -12.57 6.46 11.21
CA THR A 440 -12.83 6.20 9.79
C THR A 440 -11.56 6.37 8.94
N TYR A 441 -11.65 5.94 7.70
CA TYR A 441 -10.72 6.27 6.62
C TYR A 441 -11.53 6.50 5.35
N VAL A 442 -10.98 7.25 4.41
CA VAL A 442 -11.59 7.42 3.09
C VAL A 442 -10.92 6.47 2.10
N LYS A 443 -11.72 5.76 1.32
CA LYS A 443 -11.28 5.02 0.13
C LYS A 443 -11.55 5.88 -1.10
N VAL A 444 -10.59 5.94 -2.02
CA VAL A 444 -10.79 6.52 -3.35
C VAL A 444 -10.45 5.46 -4.39
N GLN A 445 -11.43 5.11 -5.24
CA GLN A 445 -11.26 4.22 -6.37
C GLN A 445 -11.13 5.06 -7.64
N VAL A 446 -9.95 5.04 -8.25
CA VAL A 446 -9.70 5.70 -9.53
C VAL A 446 -10.08 4.72 -10.64
N GLN A 447 -11.10 5.06 -11.43
CA GLN A 447 -11.59 4.25 -12.55
C GLN A 447 -11.34 4.99 -13.88
N ALA A 448 -11.79 4.41 -14.99
CA ALA A 448 -11.46 4.92 -16.33
C ALA A 448 -12.10 6.29 -16.64
N ASP A 449 -13.22 6.57 -16.00
CA ASP A 449 -14.24 7.60 -16.30
C ASP A 449 -14.91 8.19 -15.04
N GLN A 450 -14.61 7.65 -13.86
CA GLN A 450 -15.17 8.10 -12.57
C GLN A 450 -14.18 7.89 -11.40
N LEU A 451 -14.32 8.71 -10.36
CA LEU A 451 -13.75 8.49 -9.03
C LEU A 451 -14.87 8.04 -8.08
N VAL A 452 -14.70 6.92 -7.37
CA VAL A 452 -15.63 6.54 -6.27
C VAL A 452 -14.97 6.84 -4.94
N VAL A 453 -15.58 7.70 -4.13
CA VAL A 453 -15.06 8.16 -2.85
C VAL A 453 -15.97 7.68 -1.72
N GLU A 454 -15.46 6.84 -0.83
CA GLU A 454 -16.22 6.23 0.28
C GLU A 454 -15.58 6.56 1.62
N ASN A 455 -16.34 7.06 2.59
CA ASN A 455 -15.90 7.15 3.98
C ASN A 455 -16.33 5.90 4.74
N ILE A 456 -15.39 5.17 5.35
CA ILE A 456 -15.60 3.82 5.88
C ILE A 456 -15.14 3.74 7.33
N ARG A 457 -15.97 3.17 8.22
CA ARG A 457 -15.62 2.96 9.63
C ARG A 457 -14.49 1.93 9.77
N SER A 458 -13.36 2.32 10.37
CA SER A 458 -12.28 1.40 10.75
C SER A 458 -12.40 0.91 12.21
N GLY A 459 -13.14 1.62 13.05
CA GLY A 459 -13.34 1.26 14.46
C GLY A 459 -14.81 1.16 14.86
N THR A 460 -15.05 1.15 16.17
CA THR A 460 -16.37 1.35 16.80
C THR A 460 -16.22 2.26 18.02
N CYS A 461 -17.18 2.26 18.95
CA CYS A 461 -17.04 2.89 20.26
C CYS A 461 -16.20 2.05 21.25
N ASP A 462 -15.99 0.77 20.97
CA ASP A 462 -15.07 -0.09 21.75
C ASP A 462 -13.61 0.20 21.39
N ALA A 463 -12.71 -0.15 22.32
CA ALA A 463 -11.27 0.05 22.18
C ALA A 463 -10.65 -0.75 21.00
N PRO A 464 -9.65 -0.21 20.28
CA PRO A 464 -8.99 1.07 20.53
C PRO A 464 -9.78 2.27 19.97
N ASN A 465 -10.04 3.25 20.82
CA ASN A 465 -10.66 4.54 20.48
C ASN A 465 -10.35 5.52 21.62
N ALA A 466 -9.18 6.16 21.58
CA ALA A 466 -8.58 6.82 22.74
C ALA A 466 -9.43 7.97 23.30
N ALA A 467 -10.07 8.77 22.44
CA ALA A 467 -10.95 9.86 22.85
C ALA A 467 -12.18 9.37 23.61
N VAL A 468 -12.78 8.24 23.19
CA VAL A 468 -13.92 7.61 23.89
C VAL A 468 -13.46 6.94 25.18
N GLU A 469 -12.41 6.12 25.13
CA GLU A 469 -11.84 5.42 26.29
C GLU A 469 -11.41 6.36 27.43
N LEU A 470 -10.88 7.54 27.08
CA LEU A 470 -10.41 8.55 28.04
C LEU A 470 -11.49 9.60 28.38
N ASN A 471 -12.73 9.41 27.92
CA ASN A 471 -13.87 10.30 28.18
C ASN A 471 -13.59 11.76 27.75
N LYS A 472 -12.89 11.94 26.62
CA LYS A 472 -12.64 13.25 25.99
C LYS A 472 -13.88 13.76 25.26
N VAL A 473 -14.64 12.83 24.66
CA VAL A 473 -15.94 13.09 24.04
C VAL A 473 -17.09 12.62 24.94
N PRO A 474 -18.26 13.29 24.95
CA PRO A 474 -19.37 12.95 25.85
C PRO A 474 -20.29 11.82 25.34
N TRP A 475 -20.15 11.38 24.08
CA TRP A 475 -20.98 10.35 23.44
C TRP A 475 -20.19 9.63 22.33
N CYS A 476 -20.70 8.50 21.83
CA CYS A 476 -20.19 7.82 20.63
C CYS A 476 -21.31 7.01 19.94
N GLY A 477 -21.26 6.94 18.61
CA GLY A 477 -22.28 6.35 17.73
C GLY A 477 -23.19 7.39 17.05
N PRO A 478 -23.92 7.04 15.97
CA PRO A 478 -24.85 7.95 15.30
C PRO A 478 -25.89 8.57 16.23
N ASP A 479 -26.51 9.65 15.77
CA ASP A 479 -27.54 10.40 16.50
C ASP A 479 -27.06 10.89 17.88
N SER A 480 -25.82 11.40 17.94
CA SER A 480 -25.11 11.77 19.17
C SER A 480 -25.08 10.64 20.22
N GLY A 481 -24.84 9.40 19.76
CA GLY A 481 -24.83 8.19 20.58
C GLY A 481 -26.20 7.66 20.99
N ALA A 482 -27.31 8.18 20.44
CA ALA A 482 -28.63 7.59 20.63
C ALA A 482 -28.81 6.28 19.82
N THR A 483 -28.03 6.09 18.76
CA THR A 483 -27.98 4.88 17.94
C THR A 483 -26.59 4.24 18.04
N ALA A 484 -26.54 2.90 18.07
CA ALA A 484 -25.27 2.17 18.11
C ALA A 484 -24.47 2.35 16.82
N ALA A 485 -23.15 2.52 16.94
CA ALA A 485 -22.23 2.55 15.81
C ALA A 485 -22.38 1.30 14.93
N GLN A 486 -22.38 1.49 13.61
CA GLN A 486 -22.42 0.38 12.67
C GLN A 486 -21.08 -0.38 12.68
N PRO A 487 -21.05 -1.68 12.31
CA PRO A 487 -19.83 -2.48 12.35
C PRO A 487 -18.68 -1.89 11.53
N VAL A 488 -17.46 -2.26 11.89
CA VAL A 488 -16.24 -2.00 11.11
C VAL A 488 -16.44 -2.44 9.64
N GLY A 489 -16.02 -1.61 8.70
CA GLY A 489 -16.26 -1.79 7.27
C GLY A 489 -17.58 -1.21 6.76
N SER A 490 -18.45 -0.69 7.64
CA SER A 490 -19.70 -0.03 7.21
C SER A 490 -19.42 1.37 6.67
N ILE A 491 -19.92 1.65 5.46
CA ILE A 491 -19.91 2.95 4.79
C ILE A 491 -20.65 4.00 5.64
N VAL A 492 -20.10 5.21 5.67
CA VAL A 492 -20.66 6.44 6.27
C VAL A 492 -21.27 7.33 5.18
N ASP A 493 -20.52 7.50 4.09
CA ASP A 493 -20.88 8.25 2.88
C ASP A 493 -20.19 7.60 1.68
N SER A 494 -20.78 7.70 0.49
CA SER A 494 -20.26 7.17 -0.77
C SER A 494 -20.73 8.07 -1.92
N VAL A 495 -19.81 8.47 -2.79
CA VAL A 495 -20.11 9.25 -4.00
C VAL A 495 -19.33 8.72 -5.19
N THR A 496 -20.02 8.58 -6.32
CA THR A 496 -19.45 8.46 -7.66
C THR A 496 -19.33 9.87 -8.26
N ILE A 497 -18.11 10.30 -8.55
CA ILE A 497 -17.79 11.56 -9.22
C ILE A 497 -17.40 11.20 -10.66
N HIS A 498 -18.28 11.47 -11.61
CA HIS A 498 -18.03 11.19 -13.04
C HIS A 498 -17.06 12.23 -13.63
N GLN A 499 -16.27 11.84 -14.62
CA GLN A 499 -15.42 12.80 -15.33
C GLN A 499 -16.27 13.76 -16.18
N ASN A 500 -15.86 15.03 -16.28
CA ASN A 500 -16.53 16.00 -17.15
C ASN A 500 -16.08 15.83 -18.61
N HIS A 501 -16.94 15.21 -19.44
CA HIS A 501 -16.74 15.08 -20.89
C HIS A 501 -17.14 16.34 -21.69
N GLY A 502 -17.60 17.41 -21.02
CA GLY A 502 -18.07 18.64 -21.66
C GLY A 502 -19.42 18.52 -22.37
N ASP A 503 -19.75 19.49 -23.22
CA ASP A 503 -21.08 19.66 -23.83
C ASP A 503 -21.39 18.67 -25.00
N GLY A 504 -20.72 17.52 -25.07
CA GLY A 504 -20.75 16.58 -26.20
C GLY A 504 -21.45 15.24 -25.90
N GLU A 505 -21.97 14.58 -26.94
CA GLU A 505 -22.42 13.19 -26.87
C GLU A 505 -21.25 12.24 -27.19
N GLU A 506 -20.58 11.71 -26.17
CA GLU A 506 -19.54 10.68 -26.33
C GLU A 506 -20.10 9.26 -26.16
N ILE A 507 -19.52 8.28 -26.87
CA ILE A 507 -19.91 6.86 -26.79
C ILE A 507 -18.70 6.05 -26.30
N GLN A 508 -18.67 5.79 -25.00
CA GLN A 508 -17.62 4.99 -24.38
C GLN A 508 -17.89 3.48 -24.47
N VAL A 509 -16.83 2.69 -24.61
CA VAL A 509 -16.88 1.23 -24.46
C VAL A 509 -15.61 0.74 -23.75
N ALA A 510 -15.74 0.35 -22.49
CA ALA A 510 -14.65 -0.29 -21.76
C ALA A 510 -14.41 -1.70 -22.31
N VAL A 511 -13.20 -1.94 -22.84
CA VAL A 511 -12.72 -3.27 -23.24
C VAL A 511 -11.73 -3.72 -22.17
N PRO A 512 -12.13 -4.55 -21.19
CA PRO A 512 -11.27 -4.91 -20.08
C PRO A 512 -10.14 -5.85 -20.51
N ASP A 513 -9.05 -5.82 -19.75
CA ASP A 513 -7.96 -6.77 -19.93
C ASP A 513 -8.45 -8.21 -19.82
N ALA A 514 -8.06 -9.00 -20.81
CA ALA A 514 -8.53 -10.35 -20.92
C ALA A 514 -7.66 -11.30 -20.10
N ALA A 515 -8.17 -11.68 -18.93
CA ALA A 515 -7.55 -12.63 -18.02
C ALA A 515 -6.87 -13.81 -18.77
N PRO A 516 -5.62 -14.16 -18.45
CA PRO A 516 -4.94 -15.29 -19.06
C PRO A 516 -5.67 -16.57 -18.68
N GLY A 517 -6.27 -17.22 -19.68
CA GLY A 517 -7.04 -18.45 -19.45
C GLY A 517 -6.21 -19.57 -18.82
N GLU A 518 -6.88 -20.47 -18.11
CA GLU A 518 -6.30 -21.59 -17.37
C GLU A 518 -6.40 -22.92 -18.16
N PHE A 519 -5.49 -23.86 -17.87
CA PHE A 519 -5.64 -25.29 -18.16
C PHE A 519 -5.72 -26.06 -16.83
N GLY A 520 -6.81 -26.81 -16.63
CA GLY A 520 -7.08 -27.57 -15.42
C GLY A 520 -7.73 -28.93 -15.72
N TRP A 521 -7.70 -29.83 -14.73
CA TRP A 521 -8.30 -31.16 -14.85
C TRP A 521 -8.78 -31.67 -13.49
N THR A 522 -9.86 -32.46 -13.49
CA THR A 522 -10.50 -33.05 -12.29
C THR A 522 -10.81 -34.52 -12.52
N ILE A 523 -10.87 -35.30 -11.44
CA ILE A 523 -11.39 -36.67 -11.47
C ILE A 523 -12.84 -36.62 -10.99
N ASP A 524 -13.77 -36.99 -11.85
CA ASP A 524 -15.20 -36.80 -11.62
C ASP A 524 -15.78 -37.99 -10.83
N GLY A 525 -15.51 -38.02 -9.52
CA GLY A 525 -16.06 -39.04 -8.63
C GLY A 525 -15.62 -38.89 -7.18
N HIS A 526 -16.56 -39.00 -6.25
CA HIS A 526 -16.31 -38.96 -4.80
C HIS A 526 -15.76 -40.29 -4.23
N ASN A 527 -15.42 -41.25 -5.10
CA ASN A 527 -14.92 -42.57 -4.70
C ASN A 527 -13.47 -42.75 -5.17
N GLY A 528 -12.53 -42.83 -4.21
CA GLY A 528 -11.11 -43.07 -4.47
C GLY A 528 -10.75 -44.51 -4.84
N LEU A 529 -11.73 -45.42 -4.96
CA LEU A 529 -11.54 -46.81 -5.35
C LEU A 529 -12.18 -47.09 -6.72
N VAL A 530 -11.33 -47.36 -7.72
CA VAL A 530 -11.75 -48.06 -8.94
C VAL A 530 -11.87 -49.55 -8.61
N ASP A 531 -13.09 -50.06 -8.63
CA ASP A 531 -13.39 -51.48 -8.41
C ASP A 531 -13.49 -52.23 -9.75
N LEU A 532 -12.92 -53.44 -9.80
CA LEU A 532 -12.96 -54.35 -10.96
C LEU A 532 -13.83 -55.60 -10.69
N GLY A 533 -14.46 -55.67 -9.50
CA GLY A 533 -15.24 -56.81 -9.07
C GLY A 533 -14.40 -58.03 -8.70
N THR A 534 -15.03 -59.20 -8.73
CA THR A 534 -14.36 -60.49 -8.52
C THR A 534 -13.87 -61.04 -9.86
N ALA A 535 -12.60 -61.44 -9.94
CA ALA A 535 -12.03 -61.98 -11.16
C ALA A 535 -12.54 -63.41 -11.47
N GLU A 536 -12.86 -63.67 -12.74
CA GLU A 536 -13.35 -64.96 -13.24
C GLU A 536 -12.18 -65.87 -13.67
N ASP A 537 -12.32 -67.19 -13.50
CA ASP A 537 -11.31 -68.18 -13.89
C ASP A 537 -11.44 -68.56 -15.37
N HIS A 538 -10.39 -68.36 -16.16
CA HIS A 538 -10.33 -68.76 -17.56
C HIS A 538 -9.54 -70.07 -17.71
N ASP A 539 -10.23 -71.20 -17.48
CA ASP A 539 -9.75 -72.57 -17.65
C ASP A 539 -8.40 -72.87 -16.93
N GLY A 540 -8.14 -72.20 -15.80
CA GLY A 540 -6.90 -72.34 -15.03
C GLY A 540 -5.67 -71.65 -15.63
N ALA A 541 -5.81 -70.87 -16.71
CA ALA A 541 -4.70 -70.13 -17.32
C ALA A 541 -4.44 -68.78 -16.64
N TYR A 542 -5.50 -68.00 -16.40
CA TYR A 542 -5.46 -66.71 -15.73
C TYR A 542 -6.83 -66.35 -15.13
N PHE A 543 -6.84 -65.43 -14.16
CA PHE A 543 -8.05 -64.80 -13.65
C PHE A 543 -8.28 -63.45 -14.35
N GLY A 544 -9.46 -63.23 -14.92
CA GLY A 544 -9.82 -62.03 -15.69
C GLY A 544 -10.76 -61.10 -14.93
N ALA A 545 -10.51 -59.80 -14.97
CA ALA A 545 -11.41 -58.77 -14.40
C ALA A 545 -11.48 -57.52 -15.29
N LYS A 546 -12.61 -56.81 -15.25
CA LYS A 546 -12.88 -55.63 -16.08
C LYS A 546 -13.59 -54.53 -15.30
N GLY A 547 -13.36 -53.29 -15.70
CA GLY A 547 -13.98 -52.11 -15.08
C GLY A 547 -13.69 -50.85 -15.87
N GLN A 548 -13.90 -49.69 -15.26
CA GLN A 548 -13.63 -48.37 -15.84
C GLN A 548 -12.97 -47.47 -14.80
N ILE A 549 -12.08 -46.58 -15.24
CA ILE A 549 -11.63 -45.48 -14.37
C ILE A 549 -12.77 -44.48 -14.16
N ASN A 550 -12.73 -43.74 -13.03
CA ASN A 550 -13.53 -42.52 -12.89
C ASN A 550 -13.23 -41.58 -14.08
N PRO A 551 -14.22 -40.90 -14.67
CA PRO A 551 -13.97 -39.95 -15.75
C PRO A 551 -13.02 -38.84 -15.32
N ILE A 552 -12.24 -38.30 -16.27
CA ILE A 552 -11.36 -37.16 -16.04
C ILE A 552 -11.85 -36.01 -16.90
N THR A 553 -12.44 -34.99 -16.28
CA THR A 553 -12.72 -33.71 -16.92
C THR A 553 -11.41 -32.96 -17.14
N VAL A 554 -11.22 -32.43 -18.35
CA VAL A 554 -10.09 -31.57 -18.74
C VAL A 554 -10.67 -30.30 -19.32
N SER A 555 -10.25 -29.15 -18.82
CA SER A 555 -10.70 -27.83 -19.30
C SER A 555 -9.50 -27.01 -19.74
N ASP A 556 -9.56 -26.43 -20.93
CA ASP A 556 -8.54 -25.49 -21.43
C ASP A 556 -9.20 -24.24 -22.01
N SER A 557 -8.91 -23.10 -21.39
CA SER A 557 -9.36 -21.77 -21.78
C SER A 557 -8.23 -20.87 -22.29
N ARG A 558 -6.97 -21.37 -22.29
CA ARG A 558 -5.75 -20.62 -22.63
C ARG A 558 -5.83 -20.03 -24.03
N ARG A 559 -5.59 -18.72 -24.14
CA ARG A 559 -5.57 -18.00 -25.44
C ARG A 559 -4.48 -18.49 -26.38
N SER A 560 -3.42 -19.11 -25.87
CA SER A 560 -2.32 -19.70 -26.66
C SER A 560 -2.71 -20.97 -27.42
N GLN A 561 -3.80 -21.66 -27.03
CA GLN A 561 -4.21 -22.97 -27.57
C GLN A 561 -3.05 -23.99 -27.58
N ALA A 562 -2.15 -23.89 -26.60
CA ALA A 562 -0.92 -24.67 -26.54
C ALA A 562 -1.23 -26.16 -26.25
N PRO A 563 -0.46 -27.12 -26.81
CA PRO A 563 -0.77 -28.53 -26.68
C PRO A 563 -0.80 -28.99 -25.21
N TRP A 564 -1.62 -30.00 -24.92
CA TRP A 564 -1.68 -30.63 -23.60
C TRP A 564 -1.83 -32.15 -23.73
N SER A 565 -1.44 -32.88 -22.67
CA SER A 565 -1.64 -34.32 -22.59
C SER A 565 -1.92 -34.80 -21.16
N ILE A 566 -2.81 -35.78 -21.03
CA ILE A 566 -3.04 -36.56 -19.82
C ILE A 566 -2.49 -37.96 -20.04
N SER A 567 -1.74 -38.47 -19.07
CA SER A 567 -1.17 -39.82 -19.07
C SER A 567 -1.34 -40.47 -17.70
N ALA A 568 -1.22 -41.80 -17.62
CA ALA A 568 -1.23 -42.50 -16.34
C ALA A 568 -0.34 -43.76 -16.34
N SER A 569 0.03 -44.20 -15.13
CA SER A 569 0.72 -45.47 -14.85
C SER A 569 0.20 -46.11 -13.55
N VAL A 570 0.47 -47.40 -13.37
CA VAL A 570 -0.06 -48.20 -12.26
C VAL A 570 1.07 -48.97 -11.57
N GLY A 571 1.11 -48.88 -10.24
CA GLY A 571 2.09 -49.61 -9.42
C GLY A 571 1.80 -51.12 -9.33
N ASP A 572 2.71 -51.87 -8.71
CA ASP A 572 2.48 -53.29 -8.43
C ASP A 572 1.33 -53.47 -7.42
N PHE A 573 0.43 -54.40 -7.75
CA PHE A 573 -0.71 -54.80 -6.92
C PHE A 573 -0.23 -55.57 -5.69
N ARG A 574 -0.85 -55.30 -4.53
CA ARG A 574 -0.43 -55.87 -3.23
C ARG A 574 -1.62 -56.35 -2.38
N ASP A 575 -1.46 -57.49 -1.74
CA ASP A 575 -2.26 -57.94 -0.59
C ASP A 575 -1.34 -58.50 0.49
N GLY A 576 -1.22 -57.81 1.62
CA GLY A 576 -0.23 -58.10 2.65
C GLY A 576 1.20 -58.13 2.07
N THR A 577 1.87 -59.28 2.18
CA THR A 577 3.19 -59.54 1.58
C THR A 577 3.14 -60.05 0.15
N ASN A 578 1.96 -60.45 -0.35
CA ASN A 578 1.79 -61.00 -1.69
C ASN A 578 1.69 -59.86 -2.70
N THR A 579 2.37 -59.98 -3.85
CA THR A 579 2.29 -58.97 -4.91
C THR A 579 2.18 -59.59 -6.30
N PHE A 580 1.66 -58.83 -7.26
CA PHE A 580 1.84 -59.09 -8.69
C PHE A 580 2.00 -57.75 -9.44
N SER A 581 2.67 -57.77 -10.59
CA SER A 581 3.08 -56.51 -11.20
C SER A 581 1.96 -55.77 -11.92
N GLY A 582 1.98 -54.43 -11.85
CA GLY A 582 1.03 -53.54 -12.53
C GLY A 582 0.95 -53.73 -14.05
N LYS A 583 1.94 -54.41 -14.64
CA LYS A 583 1.97 -54.75 -16.08
C LYS A 583 0.79 -55.60 -16.54
N TYR A 584 0.15 -56.34 -15.62
CA TYR A 584 -0.96 -57.24 -15.94
C TYR A 584 -2.29 -56.52 -16.19
N LEU A 585 -2.33 -55.21 -15.95
CA LEU A 585 -3.43 -54.32 -16.33
C LEU A 585 -3.17 -53.68 -17.69
N GLY A 586 -4.10 -53.83 -18.62
CA GLY A 586 -4.24 -53.06 -19.85
C GLY A 586 -5.43 -52.09 -19.79
N TRP A 587 -5.56 -51.23 -20.81
CA TRP A 587 -6.70 -50.31 -20.93
C TRP A 587 -7.07 -49.97 -22.39
N THR A 588 -8.26 -49.41 -22.58
CA THR A 588 -8.70 -48.78 -23.84
C THR A 588 -9.21 -47.37 -23.52
N PRO A 589 -8.41 -46.31 -23.79
CA PRO A 589 -8.85 -44.92 -23.62
C PRO A 589 -10.00 -44.55 -24.55
N LYS A 590 -10.85 -43.63 -24.10
CA LYS A 590 -12.01 -43.11 -24.84
C LYS A 590 -12.35 -41.67 -24.43
N LEU A 591 -13.03 -40.97 -25.34
CA LEU A 591 -13.78 -39.75 -25.00
C LEU A 591 -15.14 -40.18 -24.44
N VAL A 592 -15.47 -39.72 -23.24
CA VAL A 592 -16.82 -39.80 -22.65
C VAL A 592 -17.65 -38.62 -23.16
N THR A 593 -17.05 -37.43 -23.20
CA THR A 593 -17.62 -36.21 -23.80
C THR A 593 -16.56 -35.54 -24.67
N SER A 594 -16.92 -35.23 -25.92
CA SER A 594 -16.06 -34.52 -26.86
C SER A 594 -16.03 -33.02 -26.61
N GLY A 595 -14.84 -32.43 -26.60
CA GLY A 595 -14.59 -30.99 -26.51
C GLY A 595 -13.09 -30.72 -26.43
N ALA A 596 -12.68 -29.47 -26.15
CA ALA A 596 -11.28 -29.05 -25.96
C ALA A 596 -10.28 -29.49 -27.07
N GLY A 597 -10.76 -29.83 -28.27
CA GLY A 597 -10.01 -30.53 -29.33
C GLY A 597 -9.33 -31.84 -28.89
N ALA A 598 -9.83 -32.49 -27.84
CA ALA A 598 -9.25 -33.68 -27.24
C ALA A 598 -9.38 -34.92 -28.13
N ALA A 599 -8.31 -35.73 -28.17
CA ALA A 599 -8.29 -37.07 -28.76
C ALA A 599 -7.90 -38.12 -27.70
N ALA A 600 -8.50 -39.30 -27.77
CA ALA A 600 -8.17 -40.41 -26.87
C ALA A 600 -6.82 -41.06 -27.21
N GLY A 601 -6.14 -41.59 -26.20
CA GLY A 601 -4.90 -42.35 -26.34
C GLY A 601 -5.08 -43.72 -26.99
N ALA A 602 -3.97 -44.33 -27.40
CA ALA A 602 -3.98 -45.66 -28.01
C ALA A 602 -4.32 -46.76 -26.97
N PRO A 603 -5.07 -47.81 -27.34
CA PRO A 603 -5.28 -48.99 -26.50
C PRO A 603 -3.96 -49.67 -26.11
N VAL A 604 -3.92 -50.25 -24.90
CA VAL A 604 -2.75 -50.93 -24.34
C VAL A 604 -3.20 -52.29 -23.81
N VAL A 605 -2.73 -53.37 -24.42
CA VAL A 605 -3.05 -54.74 -23.99
C VAL A 605 -2.38 -55.10 -22.66
N SER A 606 -2.91 -56.12 -21.97
CA SER A 606 -2.30 -56.66 -20.75
C SER A 606 -0.92 -57.27 -21.04
N GLY A 607 0.02 -57.05 -20.12
CA GLY A 607 1.32 -57.73 -20.04
C GLY A 607 1.24 -59.23 -19.68
N PHE A 608 0.03 -59.80 -19.62
CA PHE A 608 -0.20 -61.24 -19.77
C PHE A 608 -0.08 -61.67 -21.24
N ASP A 609 -0.69 -60.91 -22.16
CA ASP A 609 -0.67 -61.20 -23.59
C ASP A 609 0.64 -60.73 -24.24
N SER A 610 1.03 -59.47 -24.00
CA SER A 610 2.33 -58.93 -24.46
C SER A 610 2.72 -57.60 -23.79
N GLY A 611 4.02 -57.31 -23.76
CA GLY A 611 4.53 -56.00 -23.33
C GLY A 611 4.46 -55.74 -21.82
N THR A 612 4.20 -54.49 -21.44
CA THR A 612 4.33 -53.99 -20.06
C THR A 612 3.04 -53.41 -19.48
N GLY A 613 1.90 -53.53 -20.17
CA GLY A 613 0.63 -52.92 -19.75
C GLY A 613 0.78 -51.47 -19.28
N LEU A 614 0.19 -51.16 -18.13
CA LEU A 614 0.26 -49.87 -17.45
C LEU A 614 1.40 -49.72 -16.41
N SER A 615 2.39 -50.62 -16.33
CA SER A 615 3.50 -50.50 -15.35
C SER A 615 4.49 -49.34 -15.61
N VAL A 616 4.17 -48.49 -16.59
CA VAL A 616 4.94 -47.36 -17.13
C VAL A 616 3.93 -46.42 -17.79
N SER A 617 4.24 -45.12 -17.91
CA SER A 617 3.26 -44.14 -18.38
C SER A 617 2.69 -44.42 -19.78
N ARG A 618 1.38 -44.22 -19.93
CA ARG A 618 0.60 -44.34 -21.17
C ARG A 618 -0.34 -43.14 -21.30
N GLY A 619 -0.50 -42.62 -22.52
CA GLY A 619 -1.42 -41.51 -22.79
C GLY A 619 -2.88 -41.94 -22.64
N LEU A 620 -3.66 -41.16 -21.90
CA LEU A 620 -5.12 -41.26 -21.80
C LEU A 620 -5.80 -40.39 -22.87
N GLY A 621 -5.29 -39.18 -23.08
CA GLY A 621 -5.75 -38.27 -24.13
C GLY A 621 -4.89 -37.02 -24.25
N SER A 622 -5.03 -36.29 -25.35
CA SER A 622 -4.27 -35.07 -25.64
C SER A 622 -4.98 -34.16 -26.63
N ALA A 623 -4.58 -32.89 -26.67
CA ALA A 623 -4.92 -31.96 -27.75
C ALA A 623 -3.66 -31.36 -28.38
N LYS A 624 -3.78 -30.89 -29.63
CA LYS A 624 -2.69 -30.31 -30.42
C LYS A 624 -2.70 -28.79 -30.34
N GLN A 625 -1.58 -28.15 -30.66
CA GLN A 625 -1.51 -26.69 -30.87
C GLN A 625 -2.68 -26.21 -31.77
N GLY A 626 -3.38 -25.17 -31.33
CA GLY A 626 -4.53 -24.61 -32.05
C GLY A 626 -5.86 -25.33 -31.82
N HIS A 627 -5.97 -26.17 -30.77
CA HIS A 627 -7.22 -26.84 -30.42
C HIS A 627 -8.35 -25.86 -30.03
N GLU A 628 -9.60 -26.30 -30.18
CA GLU A 628 -10.75 -25.57 -29.67
C GLU A 628 -10.66 -25.44 -28.14
N ARG A 629 -11.05 -24.28 -27.59
CA ARG A 629 -11.12 -24.05 -26.14
C ARG A 629 -12.43 -24.61 -25.58
N GLY A 630 -12.43 -24.96 -24.28
CA GLY A 630 -13.56 -25.54 -23.58
C GLY A 630 -13.18 -26.79 -22.81
N THR A 631 -14.13 -27.71 -22.63
CA THR A 631 -14.01 -28.84 -21.71
C THR A 631 -14.25 -30.17 -22.42
N ALA A 632 -13.48 -31.20 -22.08
CA ALA A 632 -13.62 -32.58 -22.54
C ALA A 632 -13.69 -33.52 -21.34
N VAL A 633 -14.27 -34.71 -21.52
CA VAL A 633 -14.26 -35.76 -20.49
C VAL A 633 -13.59 -37.01 -21.06
N LEU A 634 -12.46 -37.40 -20.47
CA LEU A 634 -11.71 -38.61 -20.79
C LEU A 634 -12.17 -39.79 -19.93
N GLY A 635 -11.98 -41.00 -20.41
CA GLY A 635 -12.16 -42.23 -19.64
C GLY A 635 -11.37 -43.38 -20.24
N ALA A 636 -11.38 -44.54 -19.58
CA ALA A 636 -10.80 -45.77 -20.13
C ALA A 636 -11.51 -47.01 -19.58
N ASP A 637 -11.72 -47.99 -20.46
CA ASP A 637 -12.08 -49.36 -20.06
C ASP A 637 -10.82 -50.13 -19.65
N LEU A 638 -10.89 -50.91 -18.58
CA LEU A 638 -9.78 -51.63 -17.97
C LEU A 638 -9.88 -53.14 -18.22
N ASP A 639 -8.75 -53.79 -18.51
CA ASP A 639 -8.63 -55.25 -18.75
C ASP A 639 -7.48 -55.82 -17.92
N LEU A 640 -7.80 -56.58 -16.87
CA LEU A 640 -6.83 -57.17 -15.94
C LEU A 640 -6.76 -58.69 -16.12
N LYS A 641 -5.55 -59.22 -16.32
CA LYS A 641 -5.30 -60.66 -16.49
C LYS A 641 -4.23 -61.15 -15.52
N ILE A 642 -4.65 -61.76 -14.42
CA ILE A 642 -3.78 -62.19 -13.32
C ILE A 642 -3.33 -63.64 -13.58
N PRO A 643 -2.02 -63.96 -13.67
CA PRO A 643 -1.56 -65.33 -13.87
C PRO A 643 -2.06 -66.28 -12.76
N ALA A 644 -2.49 -67.49 -13.11
CA ALA A 644 -3.06 -68.46 -12.15
C ALA A 644 -2.11 -68.91 -11.01
N ALA A 645 -0.81 -68.59 -11.10
CA ALA A 645 0.17 -68.82 -10.05
C ALA A 645 0.19 -67.74 -8.93
N VAL A 646 -0.59 -66.66 -9.07
CA VAL A 646 -0.76 -65.63 -8.04
C VAL A 646 -1.64 -66.17 -6.91
N ALA A 647 -1.29 -65.85 -5.66
CA ALA A 647 -2.06 -66.27 -4.48
C ALA A 647 -3.48 -65.67 -4.48
N LYS A 648 -4.44 -66.34 -3.83
CA LYS A 648 -5.78 -65.77 -3.62
C LYS A 648 -5.69 -64.66 -2.55
N GLY A 649 -6.23 -63.48 -2.86
CA GLY A 649 -6.13 -62.29 -2.01
C GLY A 649 -6.91 -61.09 -2.55
N SER A 650 -6.99 -60.02 -1.75
CA SER A 650 -7.73 -58.78 -2.03
C SER A 650 -6.77 -57.64 -2.41
N TYR A 651 -6.23 -57.75 -3.62
CA TYR A 651 -5.13 -56.89 -4.09
C TYR A 651 -5.53 -55.43 -4.37
N ARG A 652 -4.64 -54.49 -4.00
CA ARG A 652 -4.79 -53.04 -4.26
C ARG A 652 -3.53 -52.44 -4.89
N THR A 653 -3.70 -51.33 -5.63
CA THR A 653 -2.61 -50.55 -6.24
C THR A 653 -3.03 -49.07 -6.37
N THR A 654 -2.10 -48.20 -6.76
CA THR A 654 -2.34 -46.78 -7.06
C THR A 654 -2.23 -46.54 -8.57
N LEU A 655 -3.21 -45.83 -9.13
CA LEU A 655 -3.16 -45.23 -10.48
C LEU A 655 -2.61 -43.80 -10.35
N THR A 656 -1.40 -43.57 -10.86
CA THR A 656 -0.78 -42.25 -10.90
C THR A 656 -1.15 -41.58 -12.22
N ILE A 657 -1.85 -40.45 -12.16
CA ILE A 657 -2.17 -39.61 -13.32
C ILE A 657 -1.14 -38.48 -13.43
N THR A 658 -0.83 -38.05 -14.65
CA THR A 658 0.10 -36.94 -14.92
C THR A 658 -0.42 -36.13 -16.09
N ALA A 659 -0.69 -34.85 -15.84
CA ALA A 659 -1.04 -33.86 -16.84
C ALA A 659 0.21 -33.03 -17.22
N LEU A 660 0.34 -32.69 -18.50
CA LEU A 660 1.35 -31.78 -19.02
C LEU A 660 0.67 -30.74 -19.90
N ALA A 661 0.85 -29.46 -19.55
CA ALA A 661 0.57 -28.31 -20.39
C ALA A 661 1.88 -27.86 -21.05
N GLY A 662 1.89 -27.71 -22.38
CA GLY A 662 2.93 -27.02 -23.13
C GLY A 662 2.60 -25.56 -23.40
#